data_AF-A0A1I3VZG6-F1
#
_entry.id   AF-A0A1I3VZG6-F1
#
_cell.length_a   1.000
_cell.length_b   1.000
_cell.length_c   1.000
_cell.angle_alpha   90.00
_cell.angle_beta   90.00
_cell.angle_gamma   90.00
#
_symmetry.space_group_name_H-M   'P 1'
#
loop_
_entity.id
_entity.type
_entity.pdbx_description
1 polymer ?
#
loop_
_entity_poly.entity_id
_entity_poly.type
_entity_poly.pdbx_seq_one_letter_code
_entity_poly.pdbx_strand_id
1 'polypeptide(L)'
;MSVYDLELYDFDPKDLFGTSSSTTVTYSGGGPSGTASVTDSDGTLKDDDFKSSSKTETATADVTIGEGTSYGSSVDANAVWTVTDLDTGESFEIVQFVVDSGSAAGTYTLSEQPLIDGHEYEVTDYNDKPGRTGNNASEAFTYDDYVDSSSLADGIVSGSESDDTIDSNYTGDDDGDMVDHKEYTVESTLSWEGLGADGSSLEEGASTVINGVQVDVSYTENNTNNTATISDETIYTENNDFSDDSSLKLYGSGDSGDTSSISIDFSSTDSTISDEVKNVTFRISDIDYYSFTDTITITATDADGNDVSLTITPEGNVNVSGNEITGDSDARYVEADDANGAVLVTIPGPVSKVTIDYGNDGTQQQAIYVSDIQFDAVYSDYDDTVEAGNGNDTIASGLGDDIVYGGTGADTIDGGAGDDTLYGEEGDDTFIGGDGADSMSGSSGQDTIDYSDSDEAVSVNLDTGSYTGGDAEGDSGSGIDGIIGSDYDDTLIGFDGQGTGDDAFTNQFWGRDGNDYIDGAGGDDELYGDAGDDEIYGGDGDDMIDGGTGDDMIDGGAGADDISAGSGDDIVYGGEGNDTIYGYEGSDTVYGGAGDDYINTRTSTGTGQPDTGFDHPDSSALDYSADSDPSNDMDTVYGGAGNDTILTGDDNDYIEGGDGDDTIDAGFDDDEVYGGAGNDTIQGGEGNDTIDGGDDNDIIYGDVSPDSDDYAAFSYYELDDNGETTSADSDPTNNSDVIYGGAGNDTIYGQDDADTLYGGDGDDTLDGGIDNDTLYGGAGNDTLLGGEGDDTIYAGGGDTVTGGEGSDTIIIDPSLLDGNAITITGSEDDDGEDNDVLDLSDVDLDWSSKPITYSEDDPESGTVTLTDGTTISFSGIETVICFGKGTRIATPYGARAVEDLKPGDLVLTMDNGLQPLRWVGARTVPATGRFAPIEITKGALGNERDLIVSPQHRMLLNGWRSEMLFNTSEVFAAAKHLVNGSTIREAQGGFVTYYHLMFDRHEVIFAEGAASESFHVSDYSLTGVADAAREELFALFPELRSMPDQHGSTARQCLKAHEVQLLVA
;
A
#
# COMPACT_ATOMS: atom_id res chain seq x y z
N MET A 1 -35.40 -50.43 25.43
CA MET A 1 -35.36 -51.77 24.80
C MET A 1 -34.03 -51.83 24.10
N SER A 2 -33.34 -52.96 24.12
CA SER A 2 -31.95 -53.00 23.67
C SER A 2 -31.85 -52.79 22.16
N VAL A 3 -30.97 -51.88 21.75
CA VAL A 3 -30.46 -51.73 20.39
C VAL A 3 -29.37 -52.80 20.19
N TYR A 4 -29.17 -53.28 18.96
CA TYR A 4 -28.26 -54.38 18.62
C TYR A 4 -27.69 -54.19 17.21
N ASP A 5 -26.37 -54.21 17.08
CA ASP A 5 -25.67 -53.89 15.83
C ASP A 5 -25.66 -55.08 14.85
N LEU A 6 -25.52 -54.81 13.54
CA LEU A 6 -25.59 -55.81 12.47
C LEU A 6 -24.66 -55.51 11.30
N GLU A 7 -23.86 -56.50 10.91
CA GLU A 7 -23.19 -56.56 9.59
C GLU A 7 -23.27 -57.99 8.99
N LEU A 8 -22.72 -58.22 7.79
CA LEU A 8 -23.21 -59.24 6.86
C LEU A 8 -22.40 -60.56 6.76
N TYR A 9 -22.98 -61.55 6.09
CA TYR A 9 -22.28 -62.69 5.48
C TYR A 9 -22.44 -62.69 3.93
N ASP A 10 -21.41 -63.13 3.20
CA ASP A 10 -21.47 -63.44 1.75
C ASP A 10 -21.55 -64.97 1.48
N PHE A 11 -22.04 -65.79 2.42
CA PHE A 11 -22.22 -67.23 2.21
C PHE A 11 -23.22 -67.91 3.18
N ASP A 12 -23.75 -69.08 2.77
CA ASP A 12 -24.70 -69.89 3.56
C ASP A 12 -24.10 -70.28 4.94
N PRO A 13 -24.72 -69.87 6.08
CA PRO A 13 -24.18 -70.08 7.42
C PRO A 13 -24.06 -71.56 7.85
N LYS A 14 -24.58 -72.52 7.06
CA LYS A 14 -24.36 -73.96 7.28
C LYS A 14 -22.90 -74.37 7.10
N ASP A 15 -22.13 -73.66 6.27
CA ASP A 15 -20.71 -73.95 6.04
C ASP A 15 -19.78 -73.29 7.09
N LEU A 16 -20.29 -72.41 7.95
CA LEU A 16 -19.56 -71.84 9.11
C LEU A 16 -19.15 -72.95 10.11
N PHE A 17 -20.04 -73.92 10.34
CA PHE A 17 -19.84 -75.03 11.26
C PHE A 17 -19.27 -76.27 10.55
N GLY A 18 -18.05 -76.12 10.03
CA GLY A 18 -17.34 -77.15 9.27
C GLY A 18 -17.24 -78.50 10.00
N THR A 19 -17.61 -79.59 9.33
CA THR A 19 -17.75 -80.95 9.93
C THR A 19 -16.43 -81.67 10.31
N SER A 20 -15.40 -80.92 10.71
CA SER A 20 -14.07 -81.40 11.09
C SER A 20 -13.45 -80.62 12.26
N SER A 21 -12.83 -81.35 13.19
CA SER A 21 -12.06 -80.79 14.32
C SER A 21 -11.01 -79.77 13.90
N SER A 22 -10.87 -78.68 14.66
CA SER A 22 -9.94 -77.58 14.40
C SER A 22 -10.09 -76.99 13.01
N THR A 23 -11.35 -76.71 12.63
CA THR A 23 -11.66 -75.81 11.51
C THR A 23 -11.86 -74.43 12.11
N THR A 24 -11.16 -73.44 11.56
CA THR A 24 -11.36 -72.01 11.85
C THR A 24 -11.88 -71.36 10.58
N VAL A 25 -12.95 -70.58 10.69
CA VAL A 25 -13.47 -69.76 9.59
C VAL A 25 -13.22 -68.30 9.97
N THR A 26 -12.57 -67.57 9.08
CA THR A 26 -12.34 -66.12 9.20
C THR A 26 -13.13 -65.45 8.08
N TYR A 27 -13.99 -64.51 8.44
CA TYR A 27 -14.69 -63.62 7.51
C TYR A 27 -14.21 -62.17 7.72
N SER A 28 -14.38 -61.35 6.69
CA SER A 28 -14.04 -59.93 6.64
C SER A 28 -14.98 -59.27 5.63
N GLY A 29 -15.77 -58.30 6.08
CA GLY A 29 -16.69 -57.53 5.23
C GLY A 29 -16.00 -56.37 4.49
N GLY A 30 -16.83 -55.45 4.00
CA GLY A 30 -16.48 -54.09 3.63
C GLY A 30 -17.66 -53.20 4.03
N GLY A 31 -17.37 -52.06 4.65
CA GLY A 31 -18.03 -51.68 5.92
C GLY A 31 -16.99 -51.79 7.05
N PRO A 32 -17.13 -51.05 8.17
CA PRO A 32 -16.10 -50.86 9.19
C PRO A 32 -15.50 -52.18 9.68
N SER A 33 -14.21 -52.41 9.37
CA SER A 33 -13.72 -53.75 8.99
C SER A 33 -13.63 -54.80 10.11
N GLY A 34 -14.77 -55.34 10.51
CA GLY A 34 -14.87 -56.41 11.48
C GLY A 34 -14.28 -57.74 10.97
N THR A 35 -13.61 -58.47 11.86
CA THR A 35 -13.24 -59.87 11.60
C THR A 35 -13.71 -60.78 12.72
N ALA A 36 -14.33 -61.90 12.34
CA ALA A 36 -14.82 -62.92 13.25
C ALA A 36 -14.10 -64.26 12.98
N SER A 37 -13.55 -64.88 14.03
CA SER A 37 -12.68 -66.06 13.93
C SER A 37 -13.22 -67.26 14.75
N VAL A 38 -14.28 -67.90 14.27
CA VAL A 38 -14.94 -69.01 15.00
C VAL A 38 -14.14 -70.31 14.87
N THR A 39 -13.86 -70.98 15.99
CA THR A 39 -13.05 -72.23 16.02
C THR A 39 -13.74 -73.40 16.74
N ASP A 40 -14.05 -74.48 16.02
CA ASP A 40 -14.44 -75.77 16.63
C ASP A 40 -13.19 -76.50 17.15
N SER A 41 -13.01 -76.49 18.47
CA SER A 41 -11.83 -77.06 19.13
C SER A 41 -11.89 -78.58 19.40
N ASP A 42 -13.02 -79.27 19.18
CA ASP A 42 -13.15 -80.71 19.44
C ASP A 42 -13.66 -81.57 18.26
N GLY A 43 -14.32 -80.98 17.27
CA GLY A 43 -14.81 -81.63 16.06
C GLY A 43 -16.08 -82.43 16.22
N THR A 44 -16.87 -82.17 17.26
CA THR A 44 -18.12 -82.87 17.54
C THR A 44 -19.38 -82.02 17.43
N LEU A 45 -19.27 -80.76 16.95
CA LEU A 45 -20.42 -79.92 16.58
C LEU A 45 -21.38 -80.65 15.63
N LYS A 46 -22.45 -81.17 16.23
CA LYS A 46 -23.56 -81.87 15.58
C LYS A 46 -24.84 -81.68 16.39
N ASP A 47 -25.55 -80.60 16.06
CA ASP A 47 -27.01 -80.65 15.90
C ASP A 47 -27.77 -81.28 17.09
N ASP A 48 -27.70 -80.67 18.30
CA ASP A 48 -28.78 -80.81 19.33
C ASP A 48 -28.72 -79.92 20.62
N ASP A 49 -27.66 -79.15 20.95
CA ASP A 49 -27.72 -78.18 22.09
C ASP A 49 -26.64 -77.06 22.04
N PHE A 50 -27.05 -75.79 22.05
CA PHE A 50 -26.23 -74.65 22.52
C PHE A 50 -26.50 -74.28 23.99
N LYS A 51 -27.56 -74.84 24.62
CA LYS A 51 -27.93 -74.54 26.03
C LYS A 51 -28.05 -75.81 26.89
N SER A 52 -26.95 -76.55 26.97
CA SER A 52 -26.75 -77.71 27.86
C SER A 52 -26.16 -77.27 29.22
N SER A 53 -26.66 -77.81 30.34
CA SER A 53 -26.17 -77.46 31.70
C SER A 53 -24.88 -78.20 32.11
N SER A 54 -24.05 -78.56 31.13
CA SER A 54 -22.77 -79.22 31.28
C SER A 54 -21.71 -78.50 30.43
N LYS A 55 -20.90 -77.65 31.07
CA LYS A 55 -19.80 -76.88 30.44
C LYS A 55 -18.71 -77.80 29.86
N THR A 56 -18.94 -78.35 28.67
CA THR A 56 -17.97 -79.13 27.88
C THR A 56 -18.02 -78.86 26.37
N GLU A 57 -19.00 -78.10 25.90
CA GLU A 57 -19.13 -77.61 24.52
C GLU A 57 -18.86 -76.10 24.57
N THR A 58 -17.95 -75.59 23.73
CA THR A 58 -17.56 -74.17 23.69
C THR A 58 -17.16 -73.77 22.26
N ALA A 59 -17.95 -72.88 21.66
CA ALA A 59 -17.50 -72.09 20.52
C ALA A 59 -16.94 -70.76 21.05
N THR A 60 -15.78 -70.36 20.53
CA THR A 60 -15.16 -69.07 20.84
C THR A 60 -14.81 -68.34 19.55
N ALA A 61 -14.92 -67.01 19.58
CA ALA A 61 -14.48 -66.14 18.52
C ALA A 61 -13.53 -65.07 19.05
N ASP A 62 -12.53 -64.73 18.23
CA ASP A 62 -12.00 -63.37 18.25
C ASP A 62 -12.94 -62.51 17.38
N VAL A 63 -13.31 -61.32 17.87
CA VAL A 63 -14.30 -60.40 17.28
C VAL A 63 -13.77 -58.98 17.38
N THR A 64 -13.62 -58.30 16.24
CA THR A 64 -13.40 -56.84 16.15
C THR A 64 -14.64 -56.21 15.53
N ILE A 65 -15.14 -55.12 16.10
CA ILE A 65 -16.22 -54.26 15.59
C ILE A 65 -15.84 -52.82 15.97
N GLY A 66 -15.71 -51.92 14.98
CA GLY A 66 -15.05 -50.63 15.17
C GLY A 66 -13.64 -50.79 15.77
N GLU A 67 -13.25 -49.85 16.63
CA GLU A 67 -12.05 -49.92 17.48
C GLU A 67 -12.05 -51.16 18.43
N GLY A 68 -13.23 -51.63 18.84
CA GLY A 68 -13.40 -52.62 19.91
C GLY A 68 -13.03 -54.05 19.49
N THR A 69 -12.00 -54.64 20.14
CA THR A 69 -11.61 -56.05 19.92
C THR A 69 -11.73 -56.96 21.15
N SER A 70 -12.64 -57.93 21.07
CA SER A 70 -12.82 -59.06 22.00
C SER A 70 -12.03 -60.30 21.56
N TYR A 71 -11.06 -60.75 22.34
CA TYR A 71 -10.27 -61.96 22.04
C TYR A 71 -10.79 -63.21 22.79
N GLY A 72 -11.05 -64.30 22.06
CA GLY A 72 -11.40 -65.62 22.60
C GLY A 72 -12.73 -65.72 23.35
N SER A 73 -13.64 -64.77 23.16
CA SER A 73 -14.94 -64.70 23.85
C SER A 73 -15.88 -65.83 23.44
N SER A 74 -16.76 -66.24 24.35
CA SER A 74 -17.76 -67.28 24.08
C SER A 74 -18.93 -66.71 23.26
N VAL A 75 -19.42 -67.50 22.30
CA VAL A 75 -20.45 -67.06 21.34
C VAL A 75 -21.64 -68.02 21.26
N ASP A 76 -22.84 -67.47 21.40
CA ASP A 76 -24.10 -68.20 21.56
C ASP A 76 -25.12 -67.75 20.49
N ALA A 77 -25.57 -68.66 19.60
CA ALA A 77 -26.58 -68.33 18.58
C ALA A 77 -28.01 -68.36 19.18
N ASN A 78 -28.76 -67.27 19.04
CA ASN A 78 -29.96 -67.00 19.85
C ASN A 78 -31.27 -67.04 19.05
N ALA A 79 -31.31 -66.51 17.82
CA ALA A 79 -32.51 -66.51 16.96
C ALA A 79 -32.15 -66.53 15.45
N VAL A 80 -33.08 -66.95 14.60
CA VAL A 80 -33.01 -66.83 13.13
C VAL A 80 -34.38 -66.45 12.57
N TRP A 81 -34.42 -65.53 11.61
CA TRP A 81 -35.57 -65.23 10.75
C TRP A 81 -35.27 -65.63 9.31
N THR A 82 -36.29 -65.98 8.53
CA THR A 82 -36.21 -66.01 7.06
C THR A 82 -37.13 -64.93 6.54
N VAL A 83 -36.58 -63.97 5.79
CA VAL A 83 -37.33 -62.85 5.21
C VAL A 83 -37.45 -63.00 3.70
N THR A 84 -38.51 -62.41 3.15
CA THR A 84 -38.75 -62.27 1.72
C THR A 84 -38.95 -60.80 1.41
N ASP A 85 -38.07 -60.23 0.59
CA ASP A 85 -38.28 -58.92 -0.03
C ASP A 85 -39.49 -59.03 -0.98
N LEU A 86 -40.50 -58.17 -0.81
CA LEU A 86 -41.74 -58.21 -1.59
C LEU A 86 -41.64 -57.48 -2.93
N ASP A 87 -40.66 -56.60 -3.09
CA ASP A 87 -40.41 -55.78 -4.28
C ASP A 87 -39.47 -56.49 -5.27
N THR A 88 -38.41 -57.15 -4.79
CA THR A 88 -37.53 -58.02 -5.61
C THR A 88 -38.03 -59.46 -5.70
N GLY A 89 -38.66 -59.97 -4.63
CA GLY A 89 -39.11 -61.37 -4.53
C GLY A 89 -38.01 -62.38 -4.18
N GLU A 90 -36.82 -61.92 -3.77
CA GLU A 90 -35.77 -62.81 -3.25
C GLU A 90 -36.02 -63.15 -1.77
N SER A 91 -35.27 -64.10 -1.19
CA SER A 91 -35.49 -64.53 0.20
C SER A 91 -34.23 -65.09 0.82
N PHE A 92 -33.95 -64.66 2.04
CA PHE A 92 -32.66 -64.79 2.72
C PHE A 92 -32.85 -64.89 4.24
N GLU A 93 -31.83 -65.39 4.96
CA GLU A 93 -31.86 -65.58 6.42
C GLU A 93 -31.20 -64.40 7.17
N ILE A 94 -31.74 -64.09 8.35
CA ILE A 94 -31.21 -63.10 9.32
C ILE A 94 -30.97 -63.84 10.64
N VAL A 95 -29.85 -63.62 11.32
CA VAL A 95 -29.37 -64.44 12.45
C VAL A 95 -28.92 -63.58 13.62
N GLN A 96 -29.41 -63.84 14.84
CA GLN A 96 -28.93 -63.19 16.07
C GLN A 96 -27.96 -64.09 16.84
N PHE A 97 -26.84 -63.52 17.29
CA PHE A 97 -25.85 -64.13 18.17
C PHE A 97 -25.49 -63.23 19.36
N VAL A 98 -24.81 -63.78 20.36
CA VAL A 98 -24.37 -63.06 21.56
C VAL A 98 -22.89 -63.32 21.79
N VAL A 99 -22.12 -62.29 22.15
CA VAL A 99 -20.72 -62.37 22.58
C VAL A 99 -20.67 -62.09 24.09
N ASP A 100 -20.26 -63.08 24.89
CA ASP A 100 -20.43 -63.08 26.34
C ASP A 100 -19.49 -62.09 27.11
N SER A 101 -18.45 -61.54 26.49
CA SER A 101 -17.40 -60.77 27.18
C SER A 101 -16.45 -60.00 26.25
N GLY A 102 -15.75 -58.99 26.78
CA GLY A 102 -14.75 -58.16 26.08
C GLY A 102 -15.26 -56.74 25.77
N SER A 103 -14.53 -55.96 24.96
CA SER A 103 -14.97 -54.63 24.54
C SER A 103 -16.05 -54.69 23.45
N ALA A 104 -15.95 -55.63 22.52
CA ALA A 104 -17.06 -56.04 21.66
C ALA A 104 -17.87 -57.16 22.38
N ALA A 105 -18.58 -56.79 23.44
CA ALA A 105 -19.50 -57.66 24.17
C ALA A 105 -20.94 -57.16 24.00
N GLY A 106 -21.80 -58.00 23.43
CA GLY A 106 -23.12 -57.55 23.01
C GLY A 106 -23.98 -58.68 22.46
N THR A 107 -25.19 -58.33 22.06
CA THR A 107 -26.04 -59.16 21.21
C THR A 107 -26.07 -58.48 19.86
N TYR A 108 -25.77 -59.24 18.82
CA TYR A 108 -25.57 -58.76 17.47
C TYR A 108 -26.48 -59.54 16.53
N THR A 109 -26.90 -58.91 15.45
CA THR A 109 -27.68 -59.58 14.41
C THR A 109 -26.86 -59.61 13.10
N LEU A 110 -27.22 -60.44 12.13
CA LEU A 110 -26.47 -60.66 10.88
C LEU A 110 -27.47 -60.90 9.75
N SER A 111 -27.21 -60.43 8.53
CA SER A 111 -28.06 -60.71 7.36
C SER A 111 -27.27 -61.36 6.22
N GLU A 112 -27.94 -62.22 5.44
CA GLU A 112 -27.44 -62.79 4.17
C GLU A 112 -27.49 -61.80 2.99
N GLN A 113 -28.23 -60.68 3.10
CA GLN A 113 -28.25 -59.56 2.14
C GLN A 113 -28.48 -58.23 2.87
N PRO A 114 -27.97 -57.08 2.37
CA PRO A 114 -28.36 -55.76 2.87
C PRO A 114 -29.88 -55.58 2.81
N LEU A 115 -30.44 -54.87 3.80
CA LEU A 115 -31.78 -54.31 3.66
C LEU A 115 -31.70 -53.02 2.85
N ILE A 116 -32.79 -52.65 2.19
CA ILE A 116 -32.89 -51.47 1.33
C ILE A 116 -34.05 -50.62 1.87
N ASP A 117 -33.82 -49.33 2.14
CA ASP A 117 -34.89 -48.44 2.59
C ASP A 117 -36.06 -48.44 1.58
N GLY A 118 -37.28 -48.29 2.13
CA GLY A 118 -38.52 -48.24 1.38
C GLY A 118 -39.01 -49.55 0.76
N HIS A 119 -38.25 -50.66 0.83
CA HIS A 119 -38.72 -51.99 0.42
C HIS A 119 -39.63 -52.62 1.50
N GLU A 120 -40.72 -53.30 1.10
CA GLU A 120 -41.54 -54.09 2.04
C GLU A 120 -40.95 -55.51 2.23
N TYR A 121 -40.64 -55.92 3.47
CA TYR A 121 -40.14 -57.27 3.80
C TYR A 121 -41.19 -58.11 4.57
N GLU A 122 -41.43 -59.36 4.16
CA GLU A 122 -42.28 -60.34 4.88
C GLU A 122 -41.42 -61.41 5.58
N VAL A 123 -41.54 -61.53 6.91
CA VAL A 123 -40.99 -62.66 7.68
C VAL A 123 -41.76 -63.93 7.31
N THR A 124 -41.11 -64.85 6.59
CA THR A 124 -41.74 -66.10 6.12
C THR A 124 -41.46 -67.30 7.01
N ASP A 125 -40.39 -67.30 7.81
CA ASP A 125 -40.21 -68.20 8.96
C ASP A 125 -39.43 -67.51 10.10
N TYR A 126 -39.54 -68.05 11.33
CA TYR A 126 -38.85 -67.57 12.53
C TYR A 126 -38.54 -68.73 13.49
N ASN A 127 -37.33 -68.69 14.04
CA ASN A 127 -36.78 -69.75 14.89
C ASN A 127 -35.95 -69.18 16.06
N ASP A 128 -36.61 -69.02 17.20
CA ASP A 128 -36.02 -68.64 18.49
C ASP A 128 -35.14 -69.74 19.14
N LYS A 129 -34.91 -70.87 18.44
CA LYS A 129 -34.15 -72.07 18.86
C LYS A 129 -33.53 -72.82 17.65
N PRO A 130 -32.53 -72.24 16.96
CA PRO A 130 -31.87 -72.87 15.80
C PRO A 130 -31.59 -74.37 16.00
N GLY A 131 -32.01 -75.18 15.02
CA GLY A 131 -31.94 -76.66 15.06
C GLY A 131 -33.15 -77.38 15.68
N ARG A 132 -33.98 -76.76 16.53
CA ARG A 132 -35.12 -77.46 17.17
C ARG A 132 -36.36 -77.52 16.28
N THR A 133 -36.94 -78.72 16.15
CA THR A 133 -38.07 -78.96 15.23
C THR A 133 -39.44 -78.52 15.79
N GLY A 134 -39.80 -77.26 15.52
CA GLY A 134 -41.18 -76.78 15.56
C GLY A 134 -41.29 -75.27 15.72
N ASN A 135 -41.84 -74.60 14.71
CA ASN A 135 -42.02 -73.15 14.68
C ASN A 135 -42.79 -72.66 15.91
N ASN A 136 -42.24 -71.65 16.59
CA ASN A 136 -43.04 -70.74 17.40
C ASN A 136 -43.73 -69.71 16.46
N ALA A 137 -44.63 -68.88 17.00
CA ALA A 137 -45.33 -67.90 16.17
C ALA A 137 -44.41 -66.73 15.81
N SER A 138 -44.68 -66.09 14.67
CA SER A 138 -44.00 -64.87 14.22
C SER A 138 -44.06 -63.79 15.30
N GLU A 139 -42.90 -63.48 15.89
CA GLU A 139 -42.61 -62.11 16.31
C GLU A 139 -42.31 -61.30 15.04
N ALA A 140 -42.66 -60.02 15.03
CA ALA A 140 -42.38 -59.17 13.88
C ALA A 140 -40.89 -58.81 13.87
N PHE A 141 -40.34 -58.71 12.67
CA PHE A 141 -39.11 -58.00 12.37
C PHE A 141 -39.52 -56.92 11.36
N THR A 142 -39.14 -55.69 11.62
CA THR A 142 -39.50 -54.49 10.87
C THR A 142 -38.23 -53.74 10.46
N TYR A 143 -38.31 -52.86 9.47
CA TYR A 143 -37.16 -52.00 9.14
C TYR A 143 -36.79 -51.10 10.34
N ASP A 144 -37.78 -50.68 11.13
CA ASP A 144 -37.63 -50.04 12.45
C ASP A 144 -36.79 -50.84 13.49
N ASP A 145 -36.44 -52.11 13.22
CA ASP A 145 -35.56 -52.95 14.05
C ASP A 145 -34.13 -53.12 13.43
N TYR A 146 -33.85 -52.41 12.34
CA TYR A 146 -32.55 -52.27 11.67
C TYR A 146 -32.10 -50.81 11.82
N VAL A 147 -30.92 -50.60 12.41
CA VAL A 147 -30.27 -49.28 12.46
C VAL A 147 -29.38 -49.21 11.22
N ASP A 148 -29.49 -48.15 10.44
CA ASP A 148 -28.53 -47.91 9.35
C ASP A 148 -27.24 -47.36 9.94
N SER A 149 -26.08 -47.67 9.37
CA SER A 149 -24.81 -47.22 9.96
C SER A 149 -24.64 -45.70 9.90
N SER A 150 -25.34 -45.03 8.96
CA SER A 150 -25.55 -43.58 8.95
C SER A 150 -26.80 -43.20 9.78
N SER A 151 -26.71 -43.48 11.08
CA SER A 151 -27.59 -42.96 12.15
C SER A 151 -27.00 -43.21 13.55
N LEU A 152 -25.66 -43.24 13.61
CA LEU A 152 -24.82 -43.48 14.77
C LEU A 152 -23.61 -42.54 14.69
N ALA A 153 -23.83 -41.28 15.10
CA ALA A 153 -22.83 -40.33 15.60
C ALA A 153 -21.42 -40.93 15.67
N ASP A 154 -20.62 -40.74 14.63
CA ASP A 154 -19.28 -41.31 14.50
C ASP A 154 -18.17 -40.32 14.90
N GLY A 155 -18.57 -39.07 15.21
CA GLY A 155 -17.69 -37.98 15.62
C GLY A 155 -17.33 -37.03 14.49
N ILE A 156 -17.92 -37.20 13.30
CA ILE A 156 -17.66 -36.34 12.13
C ILE A 156 -18.92 -35.55 11.77
N VAL A 157 -18.88 -34.23 11.98
CA VAL A 157 -19.93 -33.32 11.51
C VAL A 157 -19.84 -33.23 9.99
N SER A 158 -20.69 -33.97 9.29
CA SER A 158 -20.67 -34.06 7.83
C SER A 158 -21.56 -32.97 7.20
N GLY A 159 -20.99 -32.19 6.28
CA GLY A 159 -21.71 -31.25 5.42
C GLY A 159 -22.36 -31.95 4.22
N SER A 160 -22.67 -31.20 3.16
CA SER A 160 -23.45 -31.70 2.02
C SER A 160 -22.74 -31.62 0.66
N GLU A 161 -23.50 -31.33 -0.41
CA GLU A 161 -22.96 -31.06 -1.75
C GLU A 161 -23.52 -29.71 -2.27
N SER A 162 -23.62 -28.73 -1.38
CA SER A 162 -23.97 -27.34 -1.66
C SER A 162 -23.77 -26.43 -0.45
N ASP A 163 -23.26 -25.22 -0.70
CA ASP A 163 -23.03 -24.07 0.22
C ASP A 163 -23.69 -24.22 1.61
N ASP A 164 -22.92 -24.73 2.57
CA ASP A 164 -23.32 -25.03 3.95
C ASP A 164 -22.85 -23.96 4.95
N THR A 165 -23.30 -24.06 6.21
CA THR A 165 -22.84 -23.21 7.31
C THR A 165 -22.81 -24.05 8.58
N ILE A 166 -21.62 -24.56 8.91
CA ILE A 166 -21.40 -25.54 9.97
C ILE A 166 -20.96 -24.79 11.23
N ASP A 167 -21.88 -24.66 12.18
CA ASP A 167 -21.66 -24.06 13.49
C ASP A 167 -22.28 -24.94 14.60
N SER A 168 -22.19 -24.51 15.86
CA SER A 168 -22.88 -25.14 17.01
C SER A 168 -24.43 -25.12 16.94
N ASN A 169 -25.02 -24.64 15.84
CA ASN A 169 -26.44 -24.73 15.51
C ASN A 169 -26.70 -25.59 14.26
N TYR A 170 -25.69 -26.22 13.67
CA TYR A 170 -25.82 -27.07 12.48
C TYR A 170 -26.74 -28.26 12.74
N THR A 171 -27.57 -28.58 11.75
CA THR A 171 -28.42 -29.77 11.73
C THR A 171 -28.60 -30.30 10.30
N GLY A 172 -27.58 -30.12 9.45
CA GLY A 172 -27.56 -30.66 8.09
C GLY A 172 -27.06 -32.11 8.04
N ASP A 173 -26.14 -32.45 8.95
CA ASP A 173 -25.62 -33.79 9.18
C ASP A 173 -26.74 -34.84 9.36
N ASP A 174 -26.60 -35.97 8.66
CA ASP A 174 -27.61 -37.05 8.60
C ASP A 174 -27.50 -38.02 9.79
N ASP A 175 -26.34 -38.09 10.47
CA ASP A 175 -26.09 -38.97 11.63
C ASP A 175 -26.53 -38.35 12.97
N GLY A 176 -26.58 -37.02 13.03
CA GLY A 176 -27.05 -36.20 14.14
C GLY A 176 -25.93 -35.60 15.02
N ASP A 177 -24.69 -35.59 14.54
CA ASP A 177 -23.57 -34.91 15.18
C ASP A 177 -23.68 -33.39 15.01
N MET A 178 -23.05 -32.66 15.92
CA MET A 178 -23.08 -31.21 15.99
C MET A 178 -21.83 -30.75 16.73
N VAL A 179 -21.24 -29.67 16.24
CA VAL A 179 -20.17 -28.93 16.90
C VAL A 179 -20.50 -28.63 18.38
N ASP A 180 -19.49 -28.64 19.27
CA ASP A 180 -19.55 -28.23 20.67
C ASP A 180 -20.37 -29.22 21.57
N HIS A 181 -20.29 -30.55 21.31
CA HIS A 181 -21.20 -31.55 21.92
C HIS A 181 -20.91 -32.01 23.37
N LYS A 182 -20.79 -31.06 24.28
CA LYS A 182 -21.12 -31.17 25.73
C LYS A 182 -20.34 -32.18 26.58
N GLU A 183 -19.93 -31.64 27.72
CA GLU A 183 -19.72 -32.33 29.00
C GLU A 183 -20.49 -33.67 29.18
N TYR A 184 -19.80 -34.80 29.02
CA TYR A 184 -20.34 -36.14 29.27
C TYR A 184 -19.76 -36.79 30.54
N THR A 185 -20.40 -37.86 31.00
CA THR A 185 -20.08 -38.48 32.31
C THR A 185 -19.97 -40.00 32.25
N VAL A 186 -18.89 -40.54 32.79
CA VAL A 186 -18.61 -41.98 32.83
C VAL A 186 -18.67 -42.51 34.28
N GLU A 187 -19.65 -43.37 34.57
CA GLU A 187 -19.79 -44.03 35.88
C GLU A 187 -18.53 -44.85 36.19
N SER A 188 -17.92 -44.52 37.32
CA SER A 188 -16.59 -44.96 37.75
C SER A 188 -16.64 -45.50 39.18
N THR A 189 -15.69 -46.35 39.59
CA THR A 189 -15.70 -46.93 40.94
C THR A 189 -14.29 -47.14 41.50
N LEU A 190 -14.00 -46.49 42.63
CA LEU A 190 -12.85 -46.79 43.48
C LEU A 190 -13.14 -48.06 44.28
N SER A 191 -12.56 -49.18 43.85
CA SER A 191 -12.61 -50.43 44.61
C SER A 191 -11.45 -50.56 45.59
N TRP A 192 -11.77 -50.79 46.87
CA TRP A 192 -10.77 -50.93 47.93
C TRP A 192 -9.89 -52.16 47.75
N GLU A 193 -10.42 -53.30 47.29
CA GLU A 193 -9.58 -54.47 46.98
C GLU A 193 -8.60 -54.23 45.82
N GLY A 194 -8.91 -53.29 44.91
CA GLY A 194 -8.03 -52.84 43.84
C GLY A 194 -6.75 -52.16 44.36
N LEU A 195 -6.83 -51.45 45.50
CA LEU A 195 -5.67 -50.82 46.14
C LEU A 195 -4.81 -51.82 46.95
N GLY A 196 -5.33 -53.01 47.29
CA GLY A 196 -4.59 -54.02 48.03
C GLY A 196 -5.46 -55.11 48.67
N ALA A 197 -4.84 -56.22 49.07
CA ALA A 197 -5.53 -57.33 49.71
C ALA A 197 -5.91 -57.04 51.18
N ASP A 198 -6.83 -57.81 51.75
CA ASP A 198 -7.23 -57.77 53.18
C ASP A 198 -6.06 -57.52 54.15
N GLY A 199 -6.28 -56.59 55.08
CA GLY A 199 -5.32 -56.19 56.11
C GLY A 199 -4.16 -55.33 55.60
N SER A 200 -4.17 -54.88 54.33
CA SER A 200 -3.25 -53.86 53.82
C SER A 200 -3.58 -52.50 54.45
N SER A 201 -2.56 -51.77 54.90
CA SER A 201 -2.71 -50.47 55.54
C SER A 201 -2.66 -49.33 54.52
N LEU A 202 -3.51 -48.33 54.71
CA LEU A 202 -3.59 -47.09 53.93
C LEU A 202 -3.03 -45.89 54.72
N GLU A 203 -2.30 -46.13 55.82
CA GLU A 203 -1.71 -45.10 56.69
C GLU A 203 -0.60 -44.27 56.02
N GLU A 204 0.03 -44.78 54.95
CA GLU A 204 1.00 -44.04 54.13
C GLU A 204 0.36 -43.40 52.87
N GLY A 205 -0.96 -43.54 52.71
CA GLY A 205 -1.74 -43.13 51.52
C GLY A 205 -1.76 -44.18 50.41
N ALA A 206 -2.60 -43.96 49.40
CA ALA A 206 -2.67 -44.74 48.16
C ALA A 206 -3.18 -43.88 47.00
N SER A 207 -2.89 -44.30 45.77
CA SER A 207 -3.16 -43.55 44.54
C SER A 207 -3.56 -44.52 43.44
N THR A 208 -4.58 -44.18 42.63
CA THR A 208 -4.96 -44.94 41.43
C THR A 208 -5.55 -44.01 40.37
N VAL A 209 -5.50 -44.42 39.10
CA VAL A 209 -6.24 -43.77 38.00
C VAL A 209 -7.45 -44.64 37.66
N ILE A 210 -8.62 -44.03 37.47
CA ILE A 210 -9.87 -44.70 37.08
C ILE A 210 -10.56 -43.78 36.07
N ASN A 211 -10.70 -44.23 34.82
CA ASN A 211 -11.30 -43.45 33.72
C ASN A 211 -10.72 -42.02 33.66
N GLY A 212 -9.41 -41.93 33.46
CA GLY A 212 -8.63 -40.68 33.46
C GLY A 212 -8.38 -40.05 34.83
N VAL A 213 -9.41 -40.01 35.69
CA VAL A 213 -9.35 -39.34 37.01
C VAL A 213 -8.32 -40.01 37.93
N GLN A 214 -7.38 -39.22 38.42
CA GLN A 214 -6.43 -39.58 39.47
C GLN A 214 -7.15 -39.45 40.83
N VAL A 215 -7.25 -40.57 41.54
CA VAL A 215 -7.91 -40.68 42.85
C VAL A 215 -6.85 -40.96 43.92
N ASP A 216 -6.60 -39.96 44.77
CA ASP A 216 -5.63 -39.99 45.87
C ASP A 216 -6.32 -40.15 47.22
N VAL A 217 -5.97 -41.22 47.94
CA VAL A 217 -6.49 -41.55 49.27
C VAL A 217 -5.43 -41.22 50.32
N SER A 218 -5.75 -40.34 51.27
CA SER A 218 -4.84 -39.93 52.35
C SER A 218 -5.45 -40.06 53.74
N TYR A 219 -4.62 -40.44 54.73
CA TYR A 219 -5.04 -40.76 56.10
C TYR A 219 -4.39 -39.83 57.14
N THR A 220 -5.16 -39.43 58.17
CA THR A 220 -4.66 -38.68 59.32
C THR A 220 -5.06 -39.35 60.65
N GLU A 221 -4.05 -39.78 61.43
CA GLU A 221 -4.23 -40.25 62.81
C GLU A 221 -4.43 -39.05 63.76
N ASN A 222 -5.68 -38.78 64.16
CA ASN A 222 -6.02 -37.70 65.11
C ASN A 222 -5.78 -38.11 66.58
N ASN A 223 -5.86 -39.40 66.90
CA ASN A 223 -5.60 -39.97 68.23
C ASN A 223 -4.81 -41.29 68.12
N THR A 224 -3.97 -41.63 69.10
CA THR A 224 -2.96 -42.70 68.93
C THR A 224 -3.53 -44.13 68.95
N ASN A 225 -2.96 -45.01 68.11
CA ASN A 225 -3.32 -46.42 67.88
C ASN A 225 -4.62 -46.59 67.07
N ASN A 226 -4.86 -45.69 66.12
CA ASN A 226 -5.93 -45.80 65.13
C ASN A 226 -5.32 -46.22 63.78
N THR A 227 -6.09 -46.89 62.93
CA THR A 227 -5.59 -47.47 61.66
C THR A 227 -6.62 -47.37 60.55
N ALA A 228 -6.17 -47.26 59.30
CA ALA A 228 -6.98 -47.44 58.09
C ALA A 228 -6.49 -48.67 57.33
N THR A 229 -7.37 -49.64 57.07
CA THR A 229 -7.02 -50.90 56.39
C THR A 229 -8.09 -51.35 55.42
N ILE A 230 -7.68 -51.92 54.30
CA ILE A 230 -8.59 -52.63 53.37
C ILE A 230 -9.06 -53.94 54.03
N SER A 231 -10.31 -54.33 53.81
CA SER A 231 -11.01 -55.37 54.58
C SER A 231 -11.96 -56.21 53.70
N ASP A 232 -11.81 -57.54 53.73
CA ASP A 232 -12.72 -58.52 53.09
C ASP A 232 -13.92 -58.94 53.97
N GLU A 233 -14.09 -58.29 55.12
CA GLU A 233 -15.18 -58.54 56.06
C GLU A 233 -16.51 -58.01 55.50
N THR A 234 -17.54 -58.87 55.49
CA THR A 234 -18.80 -58.61 54.78
C THR A 234 -19.55 -57.39 55.32
N ILE A 235 -19.83 -56.41 54.45
CA ILE A 235 -20.53 -55.17 54.75
C ILE A 235 -21.99 -55.16 54.26
N TYR A 236 -22.79 -54.20 54.74
CA TYR A 236 -24.15 -53.99 54.27
C TYR A 236 -24.22 -53.22 52.94
N THR A 237 -24.76 -53.88 51.92
CA THR A 237 -25.12 -53.32 50.60
C THR A 237 -26.62 -53.54 50.33
N GLU A 238 -27.25 -52.76 49.44
CA GLU A 238 -28.65 -52.97 49.06
C GLU A 238 -28.82 -53.16 47.55
N ASN A 239 -29.51 -54.25 47.15
CA ASN A 239 -29.75 -54.61 45.76
C ASN A 239 -28.48 -54.84 44.91
N ASN A 240 -27.32 -55.05 45.56
CA ASN A 240 -25.98 -55.16 44.98
C ASN A 240 -25.49 -53.83 44.35
N ASP A 241 -25.71 -52.71 45.05
CA ASP A 241 -25.16 -51.40 44.68
C ASP A 241 -23.63 -51.31 44.81
N PHE A 242 -23.04 -52.03 45.78
CA PHE A 242 -21.58 -52.18 45.95
C PHE A 242 -21.22 -53.67 46.14
N SER A 243 -19.93 -54.04 46.06
CA SER A 243 -19.49 -55.38 46.48
C SER A 243 -19.67 -55.52 48.00
N ASP A 244 -20.20 -56.66 48.46
CA ASP A 244 -20.40 -56.91 49.88
C ASP A 244 -19.11 -57.33 50.61
N ASP A 245 -18.00 -57.52 49.89
CA ASP A 245 -16.68 -57.96 50.38
C ASP A 245 -15.50 -57.04 50.02
N SER A 246 -15.75 -55.79 49.60
CA SER A 246 -14.70 -54.75 49.41
C SER A 246 -15.01 -53.51 50.25
N SER A 247 -14.09 -53.16 51.17
CA SER A 247 -14.29 -52.04 52.11
C SER A 247 -13.01 -51.42 52.66
N LEU A 248 -13.08 -50.12 52.98
CA LEU A 248 -12.14 -49.42 53.86
C LEU A 248 -12.64 -49.50 55.31
N LYS A 249 -11.83 -50.12 56.17
CA LYS A 249 -12.07 -50.23 57.61
C LYS A 249 -11.29 -49.14 58.36
N LEU A 250 -12.01 -48.22 58.99
CA LEU A 250 -11.46 -47.15 59.82
C LEU A 250 -11.57 -47.52 61.30
N TYR A 251 -10.44 -47.71 61.99
CA TYR A 251 -10.39 -48.24 63.36
C TYR A 251 -10.08 -47.17 64.40
N GLY A 252 -11.02 -46.93 65.32
CA GLY A 252 -10.91 -45.98 66.42
C GLY A 252 -10.68 -46.68 67.76
N SER A 253 -9.66 -46.27 68.51
CA SER A 253 -9.28 -46.87 69.80
C SER A 253 -10.03 -46.33 71.04
N GLY A 254 -10.78 -45.23 70.89
CA GLY A 254 -11.70 -44.67 71.89
C GLY A 254 -11.14 -43.51 72.72
N ASP A 255 -11.45 -42.28 72.30
CA ASP A 255 -11.25 -41.01 73.01
C ASP A 255 -12.29 -39.99 72.47
N SER A 256 -12.48 -38.82 73.10
CA SER A 256 -13.59 -37.92 72.71
C SER A 256 -13.30 -37.06 71.47
N GLY A 257 -14.21 -37.08 70.49
CA GLY A 257 -14.04 -36.45 69.17
C GLY A 257 -13.32 -37.33 68.15
N ASP A 258 -12.90 -36.73 67.04
CA ASP A 258 -12.44 -37.45 65.86
C ASP A 258 -11.17 -38.27 66.15
N THR A 259 -11.25 -39.56 65.89
CA THR A 259 -10.17 -40.53 66.11
C THR A 259 -9.26 -40.64 64.88
N SER A 260 -9.82 -40.55 63.68
CA SER A 260 -9.07 -40.52 62.43
C SER A 260 -9.84 -39.81 61.32
N SER A 261 -9.12 -39.27 60.35
CA SER A 261 -9.69 -38.70 59.12
C SER A 261 -9.17 -39.49 57.92
N ILE A 262 -10.03 -39.72 56.93
CA ILE A 262 -9.63 -40.15 55.59
C ILE A 262 -10.10 -39.10 54.58
N SER A 263 -9.25 -38.76 53.63
CA SER A 263 -9.60 -37.93 52.48
C SER A 263 -9.44 -38.73 51.19
N ILE A 264 -10.37 -38.51 50.28
CA ILE A 264 -10.37 -38.99 48.90
C ILE A 264 -10.35 -37.71 48.07
N ASP A 265 -9.24 -37.48 47.39
CA ASP A 265 -8.98 -36.33 46.53
C ASP A 265 -9.05 -36.79 45.07
N PHE A 266 -9.72 -36.03 44.23
CA PHE A 266 -9.88 -36.24 42.80
C PHE A 266 -9.12 -35.14 42.04
N SER A 267 -8.56 -35.49 40.89
CA SER A 267 -7.86 -34.56 39.99
C SER A 267 -7.65 -35.23 38.62
N SER A 268 -7.33 -34.44 37.61
CA SER A 268 -6.88 -34.91 36.29
C SER A 268 -5.41 -34.58 36.03
N THR A 269 -4.85 -35.16 34.97
CA THR A 269 -3.64 -34.65 34.28
C THR A 269 -3.84 -34.64 32.77
N ASP A 270 -5.09 -34.60 32.35
CA ASP A 270 -5.63 -34.78 31.00
C ASP A 270 -6.65 -33.65 30.80
N SER A 271 -6.48 -32.81 29.79
CA SER A 271 -7.25 -31.56 29.60
C SER A 271 -8.73 -31.84 29.36
N THR A 272 -9.02 -32.91 28.61
CA THR A 272 -10.37 -33.37 28.28
C THR A 272 -11.14 -33.95 29.48
N ILE A 273 -10.54 -34.02 30.67
CA ILE A 273 -11.15 -34.63 31.86
C ILE A 273 -11.05 -33.68 33.04
N SER A 274 -12.20 -33.35 33.64
CA SER A 274 -12.28 -32.38 34.73
C SER A 274 -11.53 -32.84 35.98
N ASP A 275 -10.91 -31.88 36.69
CA ASP A 275 -10.42 -32.04 38.06
C ASP A 275 -11.55 -32.40 39.06
N GLU A 276 -12.83 -32.28 38.67
CA GLU A 276 -13.98 -32.49 39.54
C GLU A 276 -14.91 -33.61 39.06
N VAL A 277 -15.33 -34.47 40.01
CA VAL A 277 -16.25 -35.59 39.75
C VAL A 277 -17.68 -35.28 40.16
N LYS A 278 -18.65 -36.01 39.57
CA LYS A 278 -20.09 -35.88 39.87
C LYS A 278 -20.66 -37.13 40.57
N ASN A 279 -21.87 -36.99 41.11
CA ASN A 279 -22.70 -38.04 41.71
C ASN A 279 -22.02 -39.01 42.72
N VAL A 280 -20.93 -38.60 43.37
CA VAL A 280 -20.13 -39.42 44.30
C VAL A 280 -21.03 -40.10 45.35
N THR A 281 -21.05 -41.43 45.35
CA THR A 281 -21.99 -42.25 46.14
C THR A 281 -21.30 -43.44 46.81
N PHE A 282 -21.57 -43.64 48.09
CA PHE A 282 -20.98 -44.73 48.89
C PHE A 282 -21.80 -45.01 50.16
N ARG A 283 -21.58 -46.17 50.80
CA ARG A 283 -22.18 -46.54 52.09
C ARG A 283 -21.17 -46.50 53.23
N ILE A 284 -21.67 -46.24 54.44
CA ILE A 284 -20.94 -46.47 55.70
C ILE A 284 -21.76 -47.43 56.57
N SER A 285 -21.11 -48.41 57.19
CA SER A 285 -21.72 -49.45 58.03
C SER A 285 -20.96 -49.68 59.35
N ASP A 286 -21.55 -50.51 60.24
CA ASP A 286 -21.14 -50.78 61.63
C ASP A 286 -21.22 -49.56 62.60
N ILE A 287 -22.18 -48.66 62.37
CA ILE A 287 -22.38 -47.44 63.19
C ILE A 287 -23.19 -47.77 64.47
N ASP A 288 -22.53 -47.86 65.64
CA ASP A 288 -23.10 -48.34 66.91
C ASP A 288 -23.20 -47.27 68.02
N TYR A 289 -24.09 -47.53 68.99
CA TYR A 289 -24.15 -46.85 70.28
C TYR A 289 -24.17 -47.83 71.47
N TYR A 290 -23.12 -47.88 72.28
CA TYR A 290 -23.13 -48.69 73.52
C TYR A 290 -22.47 -48.06 74.75
N SER A 291 -21.15 -48.18 74.86
CA SER A 291 -20.32 -47.55 75.92
C SER A 291 -19.23 -46.66 75.31
N PHE A 292 -19.54 -46.25 74.10
CA PHE A 292 -18.87 -45.50 73.07
C PHE A 292 -20.00 -45.06 72.12
N THR A 293 -19.73 -44.18 71.18
CA THR A 293 -20.69 -43.78 70.15
C THR A 293 -19.89 -43.48 68.90
N ASP A 294 -20.19 -44.21 67.84
CA ASP A 294 -19.60 -43.94 66.54
C ASP A 294 -20.22 -42.65 65.99
N THR A 295 -19.34 -41.72 65.66
CA THR A 295 -19.64 -40.36 65.20
C THR A 295 -18.88 -40.15 63.91
N ILE A 296 -19.57 -39.80 62.83
CA ILE A 296 -18.97 -39.58 61.52
C ILE A 296 -19.36 -38.18 61.04
N THR A 297 -18.40 -37.39 60.59
CA THR A 297 -18.65 -36.14 59.87
C THR A 297 -18.12 -36.28 58.45
N ILE A 298 -18.93 -35.87 57.46
CA ILE A 298 -18.54 -35.90 56.05
C ILE A 298 -18.49 -34.47 55.52
N THR A 299 -17.43 -34.11 54.79
CA THR A 299 -17.35 -32.84 54.05
C THR A 299 -16.92 -33.13 52.62
N ALA A 300 -17.47 -32.40 51.66
CA ALA A 300 -16.99 -32.41 50.30
C ALA A 300 -16.76 -30.97 49.84
N THR A 301 -15.78 -30.76 48.97
CA THR A 301 -15.49 -29.44 48.39
C THR A 301 -15.30 -29.51 46.89
N ASP A 302 -15.55 -28.38 46.24
CA ASP A 302 -15.18 -28.15 44.84
C ASP A 302 -13.68 -27.80 44.71
N ALA A 303 -13.17 -27.62 43.48
CA ALA A 303 -11.77 -27.26 43.21
C ALA A 303 -11.37 -25.89 43.82
N ASP A 304 -12.29 -24.94 43.87
CA ASP A 304 -12.15 -23.65 44.56
C ASP A 304 -12.08 -23.77 46.10
N GLY A 305 -12.53 -24.90 46.66
CA GLY A 305 -12.55 -25.19 48.08
C GLY A 305 -13.82 -24.72 48.83
N ASN A 306 -14.94 -24.51 48.14
CA ASN A 306 -16.25 -24.24 48.74
C ASN A 306 -16.95 -25.53 49.19
N ASP A 307 -17.81 -25.46 50.21
CA ASP A 307 -18.58 -26.62 50.73
C ASP A 307 -19.64 -27.13 49.72
N VAL A 308 -19.50 -28.37 49.23
CA VAL A 308 -20.47 -29.04 48.35
C VAL A 308 -21.57 -29.73 49.18
N SER A 309 -22.83 -29.60 48.73
CA SER A 309 -23.98 -30.12 49.46
C SER A 309 -24.22 -31.61 49.23
N LEU A 310 -23.99 -32.42 50.27
CA LEU A 310 -24.25 -33.86 50.27
C LEU A 310 -25.61 -34.25 50.88
N THR A 311 -26.09 -35.45 50.54
CA THR A 311 -27.28 -36.10 51.10
C THR A 311 -26.88 -37.38 51.82
N ILE A 312 -27.34 -37.56 53.07
CA ILE A 312 -27.13 -38.78 53.85
C ILE A 312 -28.48 -39.42 54.15
N THR A 313 -28.68 -40.65 53.67
CA THR A 313 -29.90 -41.44 53.84
C THR A 313 -29.68 -42.54 54.89
N PRO A 314 -30.36 -42.48 56.04
CA PRO A 314 -30.23 -43.50 57.09
C PRO A 314 -31.12 -44.71 56.82
N GLU A 315 -30.51 -45.89 56.69
CA GLU A 315 -31.21 -47.17 56.49
C GLU A 315 -31.66 -47.79 57.82
N GLY A 316 -30.94 -47.47 58.89
CA GLY A 316 -31.05 -48.11 60.20
C GLY A 316 -31.48 -47.21 61.36
N ASN A 317 -31.03 -47.57 62.56
CA ASN A 317 -31.22 -46.80 63.78
C ASN A 317 -30.01 -45.90 64.00
N VAL A 318 -29.78 -44.97 63.06
CA VAL A 318 -28.73 -43.95 63.13
C VAL A 318 -29.36 -42.56 63.07
N ASN A 319 -28.75 -41.59 63.76
CA ASN A 319 -29.18 -40.20 63.80
C ASN A 319 -28.30 -39.38 62.84
N VAL A 320 -28.93 -38.75 61.84
CA VAL A 320 -28.29 -37.82 60.90
C VAL A 320 -28.70 -36.39 61.22
N SER A 321 -27.74 -35.47 61.30
CA SER A 321 -27.95 -34.07 61.72
C SER A 321 -27.09 -33.10 60.89
N GLY A 322 -27.51 -32.85 59.64
CA GLY A 322 -26.62 -32.24 58.65
C GLY A 322 -25.65 -33.31 58.17
N ASN A 323 -24.35 -33.00 58.15
CA ASN A 323 -23.32 -33.94 57.73
C ASN A 323 -22.80 -34.84 58.87
N GLU A 324 -23.29 -34.66 60.11
CA GLU A 324 -22.95 -35.47 61.29
C GLU A 324 -23.88 -36.69 61.38
N ILE A 325 -23.30 -37.88 61.49
CA ILE A 325 -23.96 -39.18 61.69
C ILE A 325 -23.56 -39.72 63.06
N THR A 326 -24.52 -40.23 63.83
CA THR A 326 -24.25 -40.91 65.12
C THR A 326 -25.13 -42.15 65.32
N GLY A 327 -24.61 -43.20 65.96
CA GLY A 327 -25.43 -44.37 66.32
C GLY A 327 -26.60 -44.00 67.26
N ASP A 328 -27.81 -44.52 67.01
CA ASP A 328 -28.93 -44.34 67.95
C ASP A 328 -28.84 -45.27 69.16
N SER A 329 -29.40 -44.81 70.27
CA SER A 329 -29.68 -45.58 71.49
C SER A 329 -30.27 -46.99 71.31
N ASP A 330 -30.88 -47.34 70.18
CA ASP A 330 -31.34 -48.70 69.86
C ASP A 330 -30.43 -49.50 68.88
N ALA A 331 -29.47 -48.88 68.18
CA ALA A 331 -28.36 -49.55 67.48
C ALA A 331 -27.29 -50.03 68.47
N ARG A 332 -27.47 -51.23 69.03
CA ARG A 332 -26.58 -51.83 70.04
C ARG A 332 -26.14 -53.23 69.64
N TYR A 333 -24.84 -53.40 69.43
CA TYR A 333 -24.26 -54.56 68.77
C TYR A 333 -24.89 -54.75 67.39
N VAL A 334 -24.69 -53.73 66.55
CA VAL A 334 -24.68 -53.91 65.10
C VAL A 334 -23.45 -54.76 64.75
N GLU A 335 -23.44 -55.35 63.57
CA GLU A 335 -22.26 -55.95 62.94
C GLU A 335 -22.26 -55.43 61.48
N ALA A 336 -21.13 -55.44 60.76
CA ALA A 336 -20.98 -54.75 59.48
C ALA A 336 -22.03 -55.10 58.39
N ASP A 337 -22.62 -56.31 58.42
CA ASP A 337 -23.65 -56.77 57.48
C ASP A 337 -25.10 -56.32 57.83
N ASP A 338 -25.32 -55.59 58.93
CA ASP A 338 -26.64 -55.17 59.40
C ASP A 338 -26.97 -53.70 59.08
N ALA A 339 -27.95 -53.52 58.18
CA ALA A 339 -28.60 -52.24 57.84
C ALA A 339 -28.96 -51.35 59.05
N ASN A 340 -29.20 -51.94 60.23
CA ASN A 340 -29.55 -51.22 61.46
C ASN A 340 -28.47 -50.20 61.92
N GLY A 341 -27.24 -50.25 61.40
CA GLY A 341 -26.20 -49.23 61.60
C GLY A 341 -25.56 -48.75 60.30
N ALA A 342 -26.33 -48.58 59.23
CA ALA A 342 -25.85 -48.15 57.93
C ALA A 342 -26.48 -46.84 57.41
N VAL A 343 -25.72 -46.14 56.55
CA VAL A 343 -26.17 -45.00 55.74
C VAL A 343 -25.75 -45.17 54.28
N LEU A 344 -26.50 -44.55 53.36
CA LEU A 344 -26.04 -44.20 52.01
C LEU A 344 -25.70 -42.70 51.97
N VAL A 345 -24.59 -42.35 51.32
CA VAL A 345 -24.13 -40.98 51.10
C VAL A 345 -24.13 -40.72 49.60
N THR A 346 -24.66 -39.58 49.16
CA THR A 346 -24.69 -39.16 47.75
C THR A 346 -24.36 -37.67 47.66
N ILE A 347 -23.44 -37.31 46.76
CA ILE A 347 -22.91 -35.96 46.58
C ILE A 347 -23.02 -35.60 45.09
N PRO A 348 -23.95 -34.73 44.65
CA PRO A 348 -24.25 -34.56 43.23
C PRO A 348 -23.10 -34.05 42.34
N GLY A 349 -22.11 -33.37 42.93
CA GLY A 349 -21.05 -32.71 42.19
C GLY A 349 -21.29 -31.23 41.89
N PRO A 350 -20.29 -30.54 41.31
CA PRO A 350 -18.91 -31.03 41.14
C PRO A 350 -18.20 -31.20 42.51
N VAL A 351 -17.18 -32.06 42.57
CA VAL A 351 -16.40 -32.38 43.78
C VAL A 351 -14.96 -32.68 43.40
N SER A 352 -14.00 -31.92 43.95
CA SER A 352 -12.57 -32.24 43.95
C SER A 352 -12.15 -33.12 45.12
N LYS A 353 -12.92 -33.13 46.23
CA LYS A 353 -12.49 -33.75 47.49
C LYS A 353 -13.66 -34.22 48.35
N VAL A 354 -13.54 -35.42 48.93
CA VAL A 354 -14.41 -35.92 50.01
C VAL A 354 -13.55 -36.28 51.23
N THR A 355 -13.94 -35.79 52.41
CA THR A 355 -13.30 -36.13 53.69
C THR A 355 -14.33 -36.78 54.63
N ILE A 356 -13.92 -37.88 55.28
CA ILE A 356 -14.72 -38.62 56.25
C ILE A 356 -13.93 -38.64 57.58
N ASP A 357 -14.37 -37.84 58.54
CA ASP A 357 -13.87 -37.85 59.91
C ASP A 357 -14.64 -38.87 60.75
N TYR A 358 -13.93 -39.81 61.38
CA TYR A 358 -14.50 -40.84 62.26
C TYR A 358 -14.02 -40.67 63.71
N GLY A 359 -14.96 -40.43 64.62
CA GLY A 359 -14.80 -40.40 66.07
C GLY A 359 -15.48 -41.56 66.78
N ASN A 360 -14.74 -42.27 67.64
CA ASN A 360 -15.25 -43.28 68.57
C ASN A 360 -15.32 -42.67 69.98
N ASP A 361 -16.47 -42.09 70.34
CA ASP A 361 -16.65 -41.25 71.54
C ASP A 361 -16.75 -42.11 72.83
N GLY A 362 -15.66 -42.80 73.17
CA GLY A 362 -15.70 -44.04 73.95
C GLY A 362 -14.45 -44.40 74.76
N THR A 363 -14.36 -45.69 75.11
CA THR A 363 -13.20 -46.33 75.79
C THR A 363 -13.03 -47.81 75.39
N GLN A 364 -13.67 -48.22 74.30
CA GLN A 364 -13.51 -49.53 73.67
C GLN A 364 -13.07 -49.29 72.23
N GLN A 365 -12.29 -50.20 71.67
CA GLN A 365 -11.82 -50.10 70.28
C GLN A 365 -12.94 -50.59 69.35
N GLN A 366 -13.19 -49.87 68.25
CA GLN A 366 -14.23 -50.14 67.25
C GLN A 366 -13.76 -49.76 65.85
N ALA A 367 -14.58 -50.07 64.84
CA ALA A 367 -14.39 -49.60 63.49
C ALA A 367 -15.73 -49.27 62.82
N ILE A 368 -15.67 -48.46 61.77
CA ILE A 368 -16.69 -48.38 60.73
C ILE A 368 -16.10 -48.88 59.41
N TYR A 369 -16.98 -49.25 58.48
CA TYR A 369 -16.60 -49.73 57.14
C TYR A 369 -17.24 -48.85 56.08
N VAL A 370 -16.43 -48.29 55.20
CA VAL A 370 -16.86 -47.55 54.01
C VAL A 370 -16.83 -48.53 52.83
N SER A 371 -17.92 -48.59 52.05
CA SER A 371 -17.94 -49.37 50.80
C SER A 371 -16.98 -48.80 49.77
N ASP A 372 -16.77 -49.53 48.67
CA ASP A 372 -16.29 -48.95 47.41
C ASP A 372 -17.03 -47.64 47.07
N ILE A 373 -16.35 -46.71 46.40
CA ILE A 373 -16.87 -45.36 46.11
C ILE A 373 -17.22 -45.27 44.62
N GLN A 374 -18.50 -45.10 44.31
CA GLN A 374 -18.96 -44.73 42.96
C GLN A 374 -18.82 -43.22 42.77
N PHE A 375 -18.49 -42.80 41.55
CA PHE A 375 -18.47 -41.40 41.12
C PHE A 375 -18.57 -41.35 39.60
N ASP A 376 -19.00 -40.22 39.05
CA ASP A 376 -18.97 -39.97 37.61
C ASP A 376 -17.72 -39.17 37.28
N ALA A 377 -16.83 -39.72 36.46
CA ALA A 377 -15.77 -38.95 35.80
C ALA A 377 -16.43 -38.00 34.79
N VAL A 378 -16.00 -36.75 34.75
CA VAL A 378 -16.54 -35.71 33.88
C VAL A 378 -15.55 -35.48 32.74
N TYR A 379 -16.01 -35.71 31.53
CA TYR A 379 -15.28 -35.42 30.30
C TYR A 379 -15.79 -34.12 29.71
N SER A 380 -14.88 -33.37 29.11
CA SER A 380 -15.08 -32.18 28.29
C SER A 380 -14.11 -32.29 27.12
N ASP A 381 -14.33 -33.34 26.30
CA ASP A 381 -13.97 -33.26 24.88
C ASP A 381 -14.80 -32.12 24.30
N TYR A 382 -14.14 -31.21 23.58
CA TYR A 382 -14.79 -30.23 22.71
C TYR A 382 -14.30 -30.45 21.26
N ASP A 383 -13.03 -30.86 21.12
CA ASP A 383 -12.34 -31.42 19.95
C ASP A 383 -13.31 -32.12 18.98
N ASP A 384 -13.69 -31.43 17.91
CA ASP A 384 -14.61 -31.89 16.86
C ASP A 384 -13.84 -32.32 15.60
N THR A 385 -14.53 -33.05 14.71
CA THR A 385 -14.04 -33.29 13.35
C THR A 385 -15.12 -32.91 12.34
N VAL A 386 -14.76 -32.15 11.31
CA VAL A 386 -15.69 -31.62 10.31
C VAL A 386 -15.25 -32.02 8.91
N GLU A 387 -16.14 -32.61 8.11
CA GLU A 387 -15.96 -32.84 6.67
C GLU A 387 -17.07 -32.07 5.93
N ALA A 388 -16.81 -30.85 5.44
CA ALA A 388 -17.84 -29.97 4.88
C ALA A 388 -18.33 -30.43 3.48
N GLY A 389 -17.40 -30.77 2.58
CA GLY A 389 -17.68 -31.60 1.41
C GLY A 389 -17.48 -30.89 0.06
N ASN A 390 -18.59 -30.52 -0.60
CA ASN A 390 -18.55 -29.80 -1.88
C ASN A 390 -19.46 -28.57 -1.79
N GLY A 391 -18.91 -27.35 -1.81
CA GLY A 391 -19.72 -26.16 -1.65
C GLY A 391 -18.97 -24.85 -1.81
N ASN A 392 -19.29 -23.93 -0.90
CA ASN A 392 -18.66 -22.64 -0.65
C ASN A 392 -19.01 -22.38 0.81
N ASP A 393 -18.33 -23.13 1.66
CA ASP A 393 -18.85 -23.49 2.98
C ASP A 393 -18.26 -22.59 4.06
N THR A 394 -19.02 -22.35 5.12
CA THR A 394 -18.55 -21.57 6.27
C THR A 394 -18.56 -22.44 7.51
N ILE A 395 -17.39 -22.78 8.03
CA ILE A 395 -17.19 -23.64 9.19
C ILE A 395 -16.69 -22.80 10.37
N ALA A 396 -17.24 -23.05 11.55
CA ALA A 396 -16.72 -22.59 12.83
C ALA A 396 -16.79 -23.74 13.84
N SER A 397 -15.64 -24.33 14.23
CA SER A 397 -15.58 -25.50 15.12
C SER A 397 -15.48 -25.11 16.61
N GLY A 398 -14.62 -24.15 16.94
CA GLY A 398 -14.83 -23.14 17.97
C GLY A 398 -14.24 -23.36 19.37
N LEU A 399 -14.01 -24.60 19.82
CA LEU A 399 -13.36 -24.90 21.11
C LEU A 399 -12.75 -26.31 21.09
N GLY A 400 -11.51 -26.46 21.57
CA GLY A 400 -10.83 -27.76 21.60
C GLY A 400 -9.87 -27.91 20.42
N ASP A 401 -9.07 -28.99 20.40
CA ASP A 401 -8.04 -29.18 19.37
C ASP A 401 -8.67 -29.80 18.09
N ASP A 402 -9.24 -28.97 17.21
CA ASP A 402 -10.17 -29.35 16.15
C ASP A 402 -9.51 -29.87 14.85
N ILE A 403 -10.27 -30.64 14.05
CA ILE A 403 -9.83 -31.10 12.71
C ILE A 403 -10.90 -30.79 11.66
N VAL A 404 -10.63 -29.84 10.76
CA VAL A 404 -11.56 -29.41 9.70
C VAL A 404 -11.04 -29.74 8.30
N TYR A 405 -11.92 -30.27 7.45
CA TYR A 405 -11.75 -30.38 6.01
C TYR A 405 -12.86 -29.59 5.30
N GLY A 406 -12.50 -28.57 4.51
CA GLY A 406 -13.41 -27.86 3.60
C GLY A 406 -13.88 -28.78 2.47
N GLY A 407 -13.05 -28.95 1.45
CA GLY A 407 -13.16 -30.01 0.44
C GLY A 407 -13.03 -29.49 -0.98
N THR A 408 -14.15 -29.13 -1.63
CA THR A 408 -14.10 -28.46 -2.94
C THR A 408 -14.99 -27.23 -2.96
N GLY A 409 -14.40 -26.04 -3.08
CA GLY A 409 -15.16 -24.80 -2.96
C GLY A 409 -14.32 -23.53 -3.08
N ALA A 410 -14.59 -22.62 -2.16
CA ALA A 410 -13.79 -21.47 -1.77
C ALA A 410 -14.41 -21.12 -0.40
N ASP A 411 -13.84 -21.75 0.62
CA ASP A 411 -14.46 -22.00 1.92
C ASP A 411 -13.88 -21.05 2.97
N THR A 412 -14.59 -20.85 4.08
CA THR A 412 -14.13 -20.03 5.20
C THR A 412 -14.13 -20.87 6.47
N ILE A 413 -12.97 -21.05 7.06
CA ILE A 413 -12.72 -22.00 8.16
C ILE A 413 -12.22 -21.23 9.38
N ASP A 414 -13.05 -21.18 10.43
CA ASP A 414 -12.78 -20.60 11.76
C ASP A 414 -12.52 -21.77 12.75
N GLY A 415 -11.26 -21.95 13.16
CA GLY A 415 -10.86 -22.96 14.13
C GLY A 415 -11.33 -22.59 15.54
N GLY A 416 -10.85 -21.44 16.03
CA GLY A 416 -11.41 -20.73 17.16
C GLY A 416 -10.52 -20.71 18.40
N ALA A 417 -10.32 -21.86 19.06
CA ALA A 417 -9.56 -21.93 20.31
C ALA A 417 -9.13 -23.37 20.70
N GLY A 418 -8.01 -23.81 20.12
CA GLY A 418 -7.29 -25.06 20.40
C GLY A 418 -5.89 -25.06 19.76
N ASP A 419 -5.19 -26.19 19.75
CA ASP A 419 -4.06 -26.40 18.82
C ASP A 419 -4.62 -27.00 17.49
N ASP A 420 -5.25 -26.18 16.63
CA ASP A 420 -6.17 -26.63 15.57
C ASP A 420 -5.50 -27.15 14.28
N THR A 421 -6.22 -27.97 13.49
CA THR A 421 -5.73 -28.52 12.20
C THR A 421 -6.76 -28.33 11.07
N LEU A 422 -6.46 -27.42 10.14
CA LEU A 422 -7.40 -26.93 9.13
C LEU A 422 -6.92 -27.26 7.69
N TYR A 423 -7.76 -27.90 6.89
CA TYR A 423 -7.51 -28.26 5.49
C TYR A 423 -8.55 -27.64 4.54
N GLY A 424 -8.09 -26.95 3.49
CA GLY A 424 -8.96 -26.41 2.42
C GLY A 424 -9.30 -27.46 1.36
N GLU A 425 -8.26 -27.97 0.68
CA GLU A 425 -8.21 -28.99 -0.38
C GLU A 425 -8.26 -28.48 -1.85
N GLU A 426 -9.43 -28.39 -2.50
CA GLU A 426 -9.60 -27.89 -3.89
C GLU A 426 -10.47 -26.61 -3.92
N GLY A 427 -9.92 -25.47 -3.51
CA GLY A 427 -10.63 -24.18 -3.46
C GLY A 427 -9.69 -22.98 -3.29
N ASP A 428 -10.25 -21.77 -3.39
CA ASP A 428 -9.58 -20.51 -3.04
C ASP A 428 -9.99 -20.18 -1.59
N ASP A 429 -9.35 -20.80 -0.59
CA ASP A 429 -9.91 -20.92 0.77
C ASP A 429 -9.39 -19.84 1.74
N THR A 430 -10.12 -19.58 2.83
CA THR A 430 -9.76 -18.61 3.88
C THR A 430 -9.74 -19.26 5.26
N PHE A 431 -8.61 -19.14 5.97
CA PHE A 431 -8.40 -19.68 7.31
C PHE A 431 -8.36 -18.59 8.37
N ILE A 432 -9.10 -18.78 9.46
CA ILE A 432 -8.95 -18.08 10.74
C ILE A 432 -8.55 -19.16 11.73
N GLY A 433 -7.31 -19.11 12.25
CA GLY A 433 -6.83 -20.02 13.29
C GLY A 433 -7.50 -19.73 14.62
N GLY A 434 -6.94 -18.79 15.38
CA GLY A 434 -7.58 -18.15 16.52
C GLY A 434 -6.72 -18.17 17.78
N ASP A 435 -7.32 -18.55 18.92
CA ASP A 435 -6.69 -18.53 20.25
C ASP A 435 -5.79 -19.77 20.45
N GLY A 436 -4.84 -20.01 19.53
CA GLY A 436 -4.26 -21.34 19.25
C GLY A 436 -2.76 -21.45 18.93
N ALA A 437 -2.40 -22.47 18.12
CA ALA A 437 -1.06 -22.78 17.62
C ALA A 437 -1.12 -23.72 16.39
N ASP A 438 -1.64 -23.18 15.29
CA ASP A 438 -2.48 -23.97 14.38
C ASP A 438 -1.77 -24.52 13.14
N SER A 439 -2.40 -25.49 12.47
CA SER A 439 -1.86 -26.24 11.35
C SER A 439 -2.75 -26.11 10.10
N MET A 440 -2.51 -25.06 9.31
CA MET A 440 -3.30 -24.68 8.13
C MET A 440 -2.73 -25.22 6.81
N SER A 441 -3.60 -25.63 5.87
CA SER A 441 -3.21 -26.24 4.60
C SER A 441 -4.27 -26.06 3.51
N GLY A 442 -4.25 -24.94 2.79
CA GLY A 442 -5.12 -24.65 1.64
C GLY A 442 -4.97 -25.68 0.53
N SER A 443 -3.75 -25.81 0.02
CA SER A 443 -3.24 -26.87 -0.89
C SER A 443 -3.40 -26.61 -2.39
N SER A 444 -4.52 -26.07 -2.88
CA SER A 444 -4.67 -25.77 -4.31
C SER A 444 -5.83 -24.82 -4.69
N GLY A 445 -5.62 -23.54 -4.44
CA GLY A 445 -6.23 -22.41 -5.16
C GLY A 445 -5.37 -21.16 -5.01
N GLN A 446 -5.98 -20.08 -4.54
CA GLN A 446 -5.29 -18.95 -3.90
C GLN A 446 -5.74 -18.89 -2.43
N ASP A 447 -4.89 -19.38 -1.54
CA ASP A 447 -5.27 -19.76 -0.17
C ASP A 447 -4.82 -18.71 0.86
N THR A 448 -5.73 -18.16 1.68
CA THR A 448 -5.50 -16.98 2.54
C THR A 448 -5.61 -17.30 4.04
N ILE A 449 -4.74 -16.71 4.88
CA ILE A 449 -4.93 -16.67 6.34
C ILE A 449 -5.40 -15.27 6.76
N ASP A 450 -6.40 -15.18 7.62
CA ASP A 450 -6.97 -13.94 8.16
C ASP A 450 -6.69 -13.83 9.67
N TYR A 451 -5.77 -12.92 10.03
CA TYR A 451 -5.40 -12.62 11.43
C TYR A 451 -6.13 -11.38 11.98
N SER A 452 -7.19 -10.94 11.33
CA SER A 452 -7.65 -9.55 11.48
C SER A 452 -8.61 -9.23 12.63
N ASP A 453 -8.91 -10.22 13.48
CA ASP A 453 -9.52 -10.05 14.81
C ASP A 453 -8.45 -10.07 15.94
N SER A 454 -7.14 -10.20 15.63
CA SER A 454 -6.07 -10.33 16.64
C SER A 454 -5.81 -9.07 17.47
N ASP A 455 -5.50 -9.25 18.76
CA ASP A 455 -5.36 -8.18 19.77
C ASP A 455 -3.90 -7.66 19.92
N GLU A 456 -2.92 -8.22 19.20
CA GLU A 456 -1.52 -7.75 19.06
C GLU A 456 -0.96 -8.06 17.64
N ALA A 457 0.04 -7.30 17.15
CA ALA A 457 0.65 -7.48 15.83
C ALA A 457 1.24 -8.88 15.54
N VAL A 458 1.09 -9.34 14.29
CA VAL A 458 1.59 -10.60 13.74
C VAL A 458 2.83 -10.42 12.85
N SER A 459 3.66 -11.45 12.79
CA SER A 459 4.84 -11.52 11.93
C SER A 459 4.91 -12.89 11.27
N VAL A 460 4.61 -12.91 9.97
CA VAL A 460 4.43 -14.08 9.13
C VAL A 460 5.42 -14.06 7.98
N ASN A 461 6.12 -15.17 7.75
CA ASN A 461 7.08 -15.32 6.67
C ASN A 461 6.97 -16.72 6.04
N LEU A 462 6.48 -16.75 4.79
CA LEU A 462 6.13 -17.96 4.08
C LEU A 462 7.37 -18.75 3.60
N ASP A 463 8.45 -18.11 3.12
CA ASP A 463 9.71 -18.80 2.76
C ASP A 463 10.30 -19.62 3.92
N THR A 464 10.37 -19.05 5.11
CA THR A 464 10.98 -19.72 6.26
C THR A 464 10.01 -20.57 7.07
N GLY A 465 8.70 -20.42 6.84
CA GLY A 465 7.63 -21.04 7.61
C GLY A 465 7.67 -20.57 9.07
N SER A 466 7.65 -19.25 9.27
CA SER A 466 7.72 -18.60 10.58
C SER A 466 6.48 -17.76 10.81
N TYR A 467 5.72 -18.10 11.84
CA TYR A 467 4.52 -17.41 12.32
C TYR A 467 4.79 -17.07 13.79
N THR A 468 4.66 -15.80 14.18
CA THR A 468 4.95 -15.30 15.54
C THR A 468 4.22 -13.99 15.82
N GLY A 469 3.93 -13.70 17.08
CA GLY A 469 3.16 -12.49 17.47
C GLY A 469 1.66 -12.65 17.24
N GLY A 470 0.85 -11.82 17.91
CA GLY A 470 -0.61 -11.89 17.87
C GLY A 470 -1.15 -13.31 18.07
N ASP A 471 -2.14 -13.64 17.26
CA ASP A 471 -2.77 -14.96 17.18
C ASP A 471 -1.84 -15.96 16.43
N ALA A 472 -0.90 -15.47 15.62
CA ALA A 472 0.08 -16.28 14.88
C ALA A 472 1.23 -16.89 15.74
N GLU A 473 1.23 -16.77 17.08
CA GLU A 473 2.32 -17.19 17.99
C GLU A 473 2.39 -18.72 18.26
N GLY A 474 2.40 -19.50 17.19
CA GLY A 474 2.55 -20.96 17.25
C GLY A 474 2.44 -21.65 15.89
N ASP A 475 1.75 -20.99 14.96
CA ASP A 475 1.18 -21.54 13.73
C ASP A 475 2.18 -22.13 12.71
N SER A 476 1.59 -22.87 11.77
CA SER A 476 2.23 -23.33 10.56
C SER A 476 1.23 -23.51 9.41
N GLY A 477 1.36 -22.68 8.37
CA GLY A 477 0.68 -22.84 7.08
C GLY A 477 1.52 -23.60 6.04
N SER A 478 0.87 -24.23 5.05
CA SER A 478 1.53 -24.69 3.82
C SER A 478 0.58 -24.79 2.62
N GLY A 479 0.93 -24.18 1.48
CA GLY A 479 -0.04 -23.93 0.42
C GLY A 479 -0.99 -22.84 0.91
N ILE A 480 -0.41 -21.65 1.04
CA ILE A 480 -0.95 -20.39 1.54
C ILE A 480 -0.22 -19.34 0.73
N ASP A 481 -0.98 -18.43 0.13
CA ASP A 481 -0.53 -17.40 -0.80
C ASP A 481 -1.02 -16.01 -0.35
N GLY A 482 -2.15 -15.94 0.38
CA GLY A 482 -2.68 -14.71 0.94
C GLY A 482 -2.50 -14.59 2.47
N ILE A 483 -2.39 -13.36 2.97
CA ILE A 483 -2.39 -13.03 4.40
C ILE A 483 -3.11 -11.68 4.60
N ILE A 484 -4.12 -11.66 5.47
CA ILE A 484 -4.72 -10.43 6.01
C ILE A 484 -4.11 -10.21 7.41
N GLY A 485 -3.51 -9.05 7.62
CA GLY A 485 -2.93 -8.60 8.87
C GLY A 485 -3.94 -8.25 9.96
N SER A 486 -3.42 -7.71 11.06
CA SER A 486 -4.15 -7.26 12.25
C SER A 486 -4.59 -5.79 12.12
N ASP A 487 -4.83 -5.08 13.22
CA ASP A 487 -4.96 -3.61 13.25
C ASP A 487 -3.73 -2.99 13.99
N TYR A 488 -2.51 -3.46 13.68
CA TYR A 488 -1.23 -3.07 14.33
C TYR A 488 0.02 -3.30 13.44
N ASP A 489 1.14 -2.63 13.79
CA ASP A 489 2.49 -2.69 13.17
C ASP A 489 2.99 -4.13 12.78
N ASP A 490 2.60 -4.64 11.61
CA ASP A 490 2.76 -6.04 11.19
C ASP A 490 4.03 -6.32 10.35
N THR A 491 4.24 -7.59 9.98
CA THR A 491 5.33 -8.00 9.07
C THR A 491 4.91 -9.23 8.25
N LEU A 492 4.57 -9.02 6.98
CA LEU A 492 4.05 -10.00 6.04
C LEU A 492 5.08 -10.25 4.93
N ILE A 493 5.53 -11.51 4.76
CA ILE A 493 6.59 -11.83 3.79
C ILE A 493 6.27 -13.12 3.03
N GLY A 494 6.32 -13.03 1.69
CA GLY A 494 5.96 -14.06 0.73
C GLY A 494 6.96 -15.19 0.53
N PHE A 495 6.84 -15.88 -0.62
CA PHE A 495 7.65 -17.06 -0.93
C PHE A 495 7.93 -17.27 -2.43
N ASP A 496 9.18 -17.04 -2.85
CA ASP A 496 9.68 -17.34 -4.21
C ASP A 496 9.79 -18.88 -4.46
N GLY A 497 8.66 -19.57 -4.57
CA GLY A 497 8.60 -21.03 -4.70
C GLY A 497 9.27 -21.60 -5.96
N GLN A 498 9.66 -20.74 -6.92
CA GLN A 498 10.31 -21.07 -8.20
C GLN A 498 9.60 -22.23 -8.92
N GLY A 499 8.27 -22.19 -8.88
CA GLY A 499 7.37 -23.22 -9.37
C GLY A 499 7.36 -23.29 -10.90
N THR A 500 7.97 -24.32 -11.49
CA THR A 500 7.73 -24.63 -12.92
C THR A 500 6.42 -25.42 -13.08
N GLY A 501 5.29 -24.79 -12.74
CA GLY A 501 3.93 -25.36 -12.72
C GLY A 501 3.00 -24.80 -13.82
N ASP A 502 1.69 -25.08 -13.68
CA ASP A 502 0.63 -24.17 -14.15
C ASP A 502 0.21 -23.20 -13.02
N ASP A 503 0.81 -23.39 -11.84
CA ASP A 503 0.61 -22.73 -10.56
C ASP A 503 1.86 -21.85 -10.31
N ALA A 504 1.75 -20.60 -10.74
CA ALA A 504 2.59 -19.49 -10.29
C ALA A 504 1.68 -18.66 -9.39
N PHE A 505 1.96 -18.65 -8.09
CA PHE A 505 1.12 -18.03 -7.09
C PHE A 505 1.42 -16.53 -7.03
N THR A 506 0.35 -15.76 -6.89
CA THR A 506 0.32 -14.32 -6.61
C THR A 506 0.18 -14.19 -5.10
N ASN A 507 1.16 -13.59 -4.42
CA ASN A 507 1.02 -13.24 -3.01
C ASN A 507 -0.12 -12.20 -2.89
N GLN A 508 -0.99 -12.34 -1.90
CA GLN A 508 -2.15 -11.44 -1.68
C GLN A 508 -2.14 -10.92 -0.24
N PHE A 509 -1.55 -9.74 -0.01
CA PHE A 509 -1.32 -9.22 1.35
C PHE A 509 -2.07 -7.92 1.63
N TRP A 510 -2.63 -7.82 2.83
CA TRP A 510 -3.30 -6.63 3.37
C TRP A 510 -2.75 -6.31 4.76
N GLY A 511 -2.14 -5.13 4.94
CA GLY A 511 -1.67 -4.61 6.23
C GLY A 511 -2.82 -4.23 7.16
N ARG A 512 -3.58 -3.19 6.77
CA ARG A 512 -4.76 -2.55 7.41
C ARG A 512 -4.41 -1.30 8.23
N ASP A 513 -5.01 -1.11 9.42
CA ASP A 513 -4.67 -0.01 10.34
C ASP A 513 -3.28 -0.32 10.94
N GLY A 514 -2.20 0.25 10.40
CA GLY A 514 -0.84 -0.32 10.60
C GLY A 514 0.34 0.66 10.66
N ASN A 515 1.53 0.10 10.51
CA ASN A 515 2.82 0.73 10.21
C ASN A 515 3.73 -0.44 9.75
N ASP A 516 3.39 -1.01 8.60
CA ASP A 516 3.57 -2.43 8.30
C ASP A 516 4.74 -2.69 7.35
N TYR A 517 5.30 -3.90 7.42
CA TYR A 517 6.35 -4.35 6.50
C TYR A 517 5.81 -5.44 5.58
N ILE A 518 5.78 -5.19 4.27
CA ILE A 518 5.23 -6.11 3.26
C ILE A 518 6.31 -6.43 2.22
N ASP A 519 6.55 -7.71 1.93
CA ASP A 519 7.59 -8.19 1.00
C ASP A 519 7.05 -9.40 0.22
N GLY A 520 6.52 -9.16 -1.00
CA GLY A 520 6.00 -10.23 -1.88
C GLY A 520 7.08 -11.19 -2.35
N ALA A 521 8.28 -10.64 -2.56
CA ALA A 521 9.53 -11.27 -2.98
C ALA A 521 9.57 -11.79 -4.44
N GLY A 522 8.44 -11.90 -5.14
CA GLY A 522 8.37 -12.14 -6.58
C GLY A 522 7.65 -13.43 -7.01
N GLY A 523 7.07 -13.34 -8.20
CA GLY A 523 5.65 -13.62 -8.41
C GLY A 523 5.05 -12.38 -9.08
N ASP A 524 3.88 -12.48 -9.70
CA ASP A 524 3.12 -11.29 -10.12
C ASP A 524 2.15 -11.02 -8.94
N ASP A 525 2.49 -10.12 -8.01
CA ASP A 525 1.91 -10.01 -6.66
C ASP A 525 0.84 -8.90 -6.50
N GLU A 526 0.03 -8.95 -5.43
CA GLU A 526 -1.08 -8.02 -5.15
C GLU A 526 -1.03 -7.57 -3.67
N LEU A 527 -0.53 -6.36 -3.40
CA LEU A 527 -0.09 -5.88 -2.07
C LEU A 527 -0.80 -4.59 -1.64
N TYR A 528 -1.33 -4.57 -0.42
CA TYR A 528 -2.05 -3.44 0.17
C TYR A 528 -1.50 -3.06 1.55
N GLY A 529 -1.10 -1.80 1.77
CA GLY A 529 -0.82 -1.26 3.10
C GLY A 529 -2.11 -0.92 3.87
N ASP A 530 -3.07 -0.31 3.17
CA ASP A 530 -4.36 0.25 3.64
C ASP A 530 -4.22 1.56 4.47
N ALA A 531 -3.60 1.54 5.66
CA ALA A 531 -3.66 2.68 6.59
C ALA A 531 -2.55 2.74 7.67
N GLY A 532 -1.28 2.79 7.26
CA GLY A 532 -0.13 3.12 8.12
C GLY A 532 0.84 4.11 7.48
N ASP A 533 2.03 4.31 8.07
CA ASP A 533 3.21 4.73 7.30
C ASP A 533 4.03 3.45 7.02
N ASP A 534 3.90 2.88 5.83
CA ASP A 534 4.21 1.46 5.53
C ASP A 534 5.51 1.28 4.68
N GLU A 535 6.10 0.08 4.72
CA GLU A 535 7.35 -0.29 4.01
C GLU A 535 7.07 -1.51 3.10
N ILE A 536 6.71 -1.27 1.82
CA ILE A 536 6.21 -2.27 0.86
C ILE A 536 7.23 -2.58 -0.24
N TYR A 537 7.47 -3.86 -0.48
CA TYR A 537 8.33 -4.41 -1.54
C TYR A 537 7.55 -5.40 -2.41
N GLY A 538 7.54 -5.20 -3.74
CA GLY A 538 7.06 -6.16 -4.73
C GLY A 538 8.06 -7.31 -4.92
N GLY A 539 8.82 -7.29 -6.02
CA GLY A 539 10.05 -8.06 -6.15
C GLY A 539 10.54 -8.33 -7.59
N ASP A 540 10.14 -9.48 -8.13
CA ASP A 540 10.69 -10.11 -9.35
C ASP A 540 9.49 -10.62 -10.22
N GLY A 541 8.55 -9.73 -10.58
CA GLY A 541 7.38 -9.99 -11.46
C GLY A 541 6.52 -8.74 -11.71
N ASP A 542 5.44 -8.84 -12.50
CA ASP A 542 4.58 -7.70 -12.89
C ASP A 542 3.56 -7.39 -11.74
N ASP A 543 3.91 -6.51 -10.80
CA ASP A 543 3.24 -6.37 -9.48
C ASP A 543 2.12 -5.30 -9.42
N MET A 544 1.18 -5.44 -8.47
CA MET A 544 0.15 -4.45 -8.13
C MET A 544 0.28 -4.03 -6.65
N ILE A 545 0.45 -2.73 -6.40
CA ILE A 545 0.71 -2.18 -5.06
C ILE A 545 -0.20 -0.97 -4.79
N ASP A 546 -0.79 -0.91 -3.60
CA ASP A 546 -1.59 0.22 -3.10
C ASP A 546 -1.16 0.51 -1.64
N GLY A 547 -0.46 1.63 -1.41
CA GLY A 547 0.01 2.04 -0.07
C GLY A 547 -1.17 2.33 0.85
N GLY A 548 -1.85 3.46 0.63
CA GLY A 548 -3.16 3.75 1.19
C GLY A 548 -3.25 5.11 1.84
N THR A 549 -2.98 5.21 3.14
CA THR A 549 -3.01 6.50 3.87
C THR A 549 -1.98 6.62 5.01
N GLY A 550 -0.80 7.16 4.70
CA GLY A 550 0.23 7.68 5.61
C GLY A 550 1.51 7.96 4.82
N ASP A 551 2.63 8.27 5.48
CA ASP A 551 3.88 8.66 4.79
C ASP A 551 4.64 7.41 4.26
N ASP A 552 4.21 6.83 3.13
CA ASP A 552 4.55 5.47 2.69
C ASP A 552 5.90 5.33 1.95
N MET A 553 6.48 4.12 1.96
CA MET A 553 7.68 3.76 1.19
C MET A 553 7.48 2.48 0.37
N ILE A 554 7.47 2.62 -0.96
CA ILE A 554 7.18 1.54 -1.94
C ILE A 554 8.38 1.30 -2.87
N ASP A 555 8.71 0.04 -3.15
CA ASP A 555 9.76 -0.40 -4.09
C ASP A 555 9.22 -1.61 -4.90
N GLY A 556 8.70 -1.36 -6.11
CA GLY A 556 8.06 -2.38 -6.98
C GLY A 556 9.05 -3.45 -7.42
N GLY A 557 10.11 -3.05 -8.10
CA GLY A 557 11.35 -3.81 -8.23
C GLY A 557 11.73 -4.17 -9.67
N ALA A 558 11.01 -5.10 -10.31
CA ALA A 558 11.45 -5.71 -11.57
C ALA A 558 10.34 -6.35 -12.43
N GLY A 559 9.21 -5.67 -12.62
CA GLY A 559 8.15 -6.04 -13.55
C GLY A 559 7.70 -4.90 -14.45
N ALA A 560 6.41 -4.86 -14.78
CA ALA A 560 5.74 -3.69 -15.31
C ALA A 560 4.59 -3.35 -14.35
N ASP A 561 4.93 -2.57 -13.33
CA ASP A 561 4.18 -2.56 -12.06
C ASP A 561 3.05 -1.50 -12.07
N ASP A 562 1.95 -1.75 -11.34
CA ASP A 562 0.78 -0.86 -11.22
C ASP A 562 0.69 -0.37 -9.75
N ILE A 563 1.29 0.78 -9.48
CA ILE A 563 1.54 1.33 -8.14
C ILE A 563 0.63 2.53 -7.85
N SER A 564 0.00 2.50 -6.69
CA SER A 564 -0.76 3.57 -6.05
C SER A 564 -0.09 3.88 -4.71
N ALA A 565 0.35 5.12 -4.49
CA ALA A 565 0.93 5.54 -3.21
C ALA A 565 -0.19 5.86 -2.21
N GLY A 566 -0.92 6.96 -2.39
CA GLY A 566 -2.24 7.14 -1.78
C GLY A 566 -2.49 8.54 -1.20
N SER A 567 -2.15 8.75 0.06
CA SER A 567 -2.23 10.07 0.69
C SER A 567 -1.28 10.23 1.89
N GLY A 568 -0.12 10.81 1.63
CA GLY A 568 0.96 11.10 2.58
C GLY A 568 2.13 11.77 1.85
N ASP A 569 3.23 12.07 2.56
CA ASP A 569 4.46 12.56 1.89
C ASP A 569 5.28 11.33 1.39
N ASP A 570 4.89 10.70 0.27
CA ASP A 570 5.27 9.33 -0.08
C ASP A 570 6.64 9.19 -0.80
N ILE A 571 7.22 7.98 -0.79
CA ILE A 571 8.47 7.65 -1.50
C ILE A 571 8.29 6.37 -2.34
N VAL A 572 8.24 6.52 -3.67
CA VAL A 572 8.01 5.40 -4.59
C VAL A 572 9.23 5.14 -5.48
N TYR A 573 9.58 3.87 -5.63
CA TYR A 573 10.46 3.34 -6.66
C TYR A 573 9.67 2.35 -7.54
N GLY A 574 9.67 2.54 -8.87
CA GLY A 574 9.24 1.53 -9.86
C GLY A 574 10.29 0.43 -9.95
N GLY A 575 11.16 0.43 -10.95
CA GLY A 575 12.37 -0.40 -10.92
C GLY A 575 13.03 -0.73 -12.27
N GLU A 576 13.05 -2.02 -12.62
CA GLU A 576 13.51 -2.54 -13.93
C GLU A 576 12.32 -2.94 -14.84
N GLY A 577 11.46 -2.00 -15.27
CA GLY A 577 10.59 -2.28 -16.42
C GLY A 577 9.78 -1.17 -17.09
N ASN A 578 8.47 -1.08 -16.85
CA ASN A 578 7.56 -0.28 -17.68
C ASN A 578 6.34 0.13 -16.84
N ASP A 579 6.58 1.01 -15.89
CA ASP A 579 5.79 1.06 -14.67
C ASP A 579 4.69 2.12 -14.76
N THR A 580 3.61 1.94 -13.98
CA THR A 580 2.45 2.83 -13.90
C THR A 580 2.33 3.30 -12.46
N ILE A 581 2.69 4.55 -12.18
CA ILE A 581 2.79 5.09 -10.82
C ILE A 581 1.81 6.24 -10.64
N TYR A 582 0.97 6.14 -9.60
CA TYR A 582 0.12 7.21 -9.10
C TYR A 582 0.56 7.60 -7.68
N GLY A 583 0.92 8.87 -7.49
CA GLY A 583 1.21 9.44 -6.17
C GLY A 583 -0.08 9.76 -5.41
N TYR A 584 -0.81 10.73 -5.95
CA TYR A 584 -2.11 11.28 -5.56
C TYR A 584 -2.09 12.50 -4.64
N GLU A 585 -2.03 12.35 -3.32
CA GLU A 585 -2.45 13.43 -2.39
C GLU A 585 -1.43 13.68 -1.26
N GLY A 586 -0.28 14.27 -1.62
CA GLY A 586 0.78 14.74 -0.73
C GLY A 586 2.04 15.17 -1.51
N SER A 587 3.14 15.45 -0.81
CA SER A 587 4.37 15.98 -1.45
C SER A 587 5.37 14.86 -1.75
N ASP A 588 5.18 14.18 -2.88
CA ASP A 588 5.77 12.86 -3.14
C ASP A 588 7.21 12.91 -3.67
N THR A 589 7.93 11.80 -3.53
CA THR A 589 9.22 11.56 -4.20
C THR A 589 9.18 10.27 -5.01
N VAL A 590 8.95 10.40 -6.32
CA VAL A 590 8.79 9.26 -7.24
C VAL A 590 10.05 9.05 -8.09
N TYR A 591 10.45 7.79 -8.24
CA TYR A 591 11.47 7.33 -9.18
C TYR A 591 10.87 6.23 -10.06
N GLY A 592 10.70 6.46 -11.37
CA GLY A 592 10.25 5.42 -12.32
C GLY A 592 11.30 4.31 -12.44
N GLY A 593 12.38 4.57 -13.16
CA GLY A 593 13.63 3.82 -13.05
C GLY A 593 14.28 3.47 -14.37
N ALA A 594 13.71 2.51 -15.11
CA ALA A 594 14.43 1.85 -16.20
C ALA A 594 13.58 1.17 -17.31
N GLY A 595 12.50 1.82 -17.76
CA GLY A 595 12.02 1.67 -19.13
C GLY A 595 11.10 2.79 -19.57
N ASP A 596 10.03 2.50 -20.30
CA ASP A 596 9.12 3.55 -20.80
C ASP A 596 7.97 3.70 -19.78
N ASP A 597 8.16 4.56 -18.77
CA ASP A 597 7.33 4.61 -17.55
C ASP A 597 6.19 5.67 -17.65
N TYR A 598 5.14 5.52 -16.84
CA TYR A 598 4.02 6.46 -16.71
C TYR A 598 3.88 6.90 -15.26
N ILE A 599 4.17 8.16 -14.97
CA ILE A 599 4.13 8.74 -13.63
C ILE A 599 3.08 9.86 -13.61
N ASN A 600 2.17 9.82 -12.63
CA ASN A 600 1.09 10.78 -12.49
C ASN A 600 0.78 11.03 -11.00
N THR A 601 1.42 12.04 -10.41
CA THR A 601 1.29 12.36 -8.99
C THR A 601 0.03 13.17 -8.65
N ARG A 602 -0.59 13.82 -9.64
CA ARG A 602 -1.83 14.63 -9.54
C ARG A 602 -2.92 14.09 -8.59
N THR A 603 -3.48 14.99 -7.75
CA THR A 603 -4.65 14.72 -6.88
C THR A 603 -5.77 13.91 -7.51
N SER A 604 -6.54 13.20 -6.67
CA SER A 604 -7.76 12.50 -7.11
C SER A 604 -8.84 13.43 -7.71
N THR A 605 -8.64 14.76 -7.65
CA THR A 605 -9.52 15.77 -8.24
C THR A 605 -9.09 16.24 -9.64
N GLY A 606 -7.85 15.97 -10.05
CA GLY A 606 -7.21 16.43 -11.29
C GLY A 606 -5.98 17.31 -11.01
N THR A 607 -5.67 18.22 -11.93
CA THR A 607 -4.61 19.23 -11.83
C THR A 607 -4.93 20.35 -10.82
N GLY A 608 -5.38 20.02 -9.61
CA GLY A 608 -5.22 20.94 -8.48
C GLY A 608 -5.96 22.29 -8.39
N GLN A 609 -5.32 23.20 -7.67
CA GLN A 609 -5.67 24.60 -7.36
C GLN A 609 -4.39 25.48 -7.41
N PRO A 610 -4.24 26.43 -8.35
CA PRO A 610 -3.04 27.29 -8.34
C PRO A 610 -2.98 28.22 -7.11
N ASP A 611 -1.80 28.40 -6.50
CA ASP A 611 -1.52 29.24 -5.31
C ASP A 611 -2.13 30.65 -5.48
N THR A 612 -2.01 31.22 -6.68
CA THR A 612 -2.44 32.60 -6.97
C THR A 612 -3.80 32.73 -7.67
N GLY A 613 -4.72 31.79 -7.42
CA GLY A 613 -5.99 31.61 -8.14
C GLY A 613 -6.82 32.84 -8.58
N PHE A 614 -7.37 32.66 -9.78
CA PHE A 614 -7.76 33.66 -10.78
C PHE A 614 -9.26 34.11 -10.71
N ASP A 615 -9.55 35.37 -11.07
CA ASP A 615 -10.92 35.97 -11.14
C ASP A 615 -11.22 36.40 -12.59
N HIS A 616 -11.47 35.42 -13.48
CA HIS A 616 -11.48 35.62 -14.94
C HIS A 616 -12.49 36.72 -15.36
N PRO A 617 -12.04 37.81 -16.02
CA PRO A 617 -12.78 39.08 -16.10
C PRO A 617 -14.18 39.03 -16.74
N ASP A 618 -14.43 38.10 -17.68
CA ASP A 618 -15.73 37.93 -18.36
C ASP A 618 -16.43 36.56 -18.11
N SER A 619 -15.89 35.65 -17.27
CA SER A 619 -16.37 34.26 -17.16
C SER A 619 -16.15 33.60 -15.79
N SER A 620 -17.10 33.75 -14.86
CA SER A 620 -17.11 33.08 -13.54
C SER A 620 -17.43 31.57 -13.58
N ALA A 621 -16.78 30.88 -14.49
CA ALA A 621 -16.72 29.44 -14.71
C ALA A 621 -15.31 28.99 -15.12
N LEU A 622 -14.36 29.94 -15.18
CA LEU A 622 -12.91 29.82 -15.28
C LEU A 622 -12.27 30.62 -14.11
N ASP A 623 -13.01 30.75 -12.99
CA ASP A 623 -12.46 31.29 -11.74
C ASP A 623 -11.86 30.08 -10.99
N TYR A 624 -10.54 29.97 -10.93
CA TYR A 624 -9.87 29.02 -10.05
C TYR A 624 -9.79 29.64 -8.64
N SER A 625 -10.12 28.87 -7.61
CA SER A 625 -9.82 29.31 -6.24
C SER A 625 -8.33 29.17 -5.99
N ALA A 626 -7.73 30.24 -5.47
CA ALA A 626 -6.41 30.17 -4.85
C ALA A 626 -6.40 29.07 -3.79
N ASP A 627 -5.35 28.25 -3.74
CA ASP A 627 -5.28 27.24 -2.69
C ASP A 627 -5.16 27.86 -1.29
N SER A 628 -5.34 27.01 -0.29
CA SER A 628 -5.38 27.32 1.13
C SER A 628 -4.11 26.96 1.90
N ASP A 629 -3.23 26.07 1.42
CA ASP A 629 -1.94 25.74 2.05
C ASP A 629 -0.86 25.34 1.00
N PRO A 630 -0.34 26.31 0.21
CA PRO A 630 0.51 26.07 -0.98
C PRO A 630 1.92 25.57 -0.59
N SER A 631 2.00 24.26 -0.42
CA SER A 631 3.12 23.39 -0.01
C SER A 631 2.56 22.06 0.56
N ASN A 632 1.52 21.49 -0.04
CA ASN A 632 1.03 20.14 0.28
C ASN A 632 1.18 19.14 -0.86
N ASP A 633 1.30 19.56 -2.13
CA ASP A 633 1.49 18.67 -3.30
C ASP A 633 2.83 18.97 -4.02
N MET A 634 3.85 19.44 -3.30
CA MET A 634 5.17 19.76 -3.89
C MET A 634 5.96 18.50 -4.24
N ASP A 635 5.84 18.01 -5.46
CA ASP A 635 6.41 16.74 -5.90
C ASP A 635 7.90 16.82 -6.26
N THR A 636 8.53 15.66 -6.29
CA THR A 636 9.89 15.47 -6.82
C THR A 636 9.94 14.18 -7.64
N VAL A 637 9.74 14.30 -8.95
CA VAL A 637 9.68 13.17 -9.88
C VAL A 637 10.98 12.99 -10.66
N TYR A 638 11.45 11.76 -10.74
CA TYR A 638 12.50 11.30 -11.63
C TYR A 638 11.95 10.20 -12.54
N GLY A 639 11.99 10.38 -13.86
CA GLY A 639 11.62 9.33 -14.83
C GLY A 639 12.64 8.19 -14.80
N GLY A 640 13.72 8.34 -15.56
CA GLY A 640 14.94 7.56 -15.40
C GLY A 640 15.63 7.23 -16.72
N ALA A 641 15.15 6.19 -17.41
CA ALA A 641 15.89 5.55 -18.50
C ALA A 641 15.05 4.74 -19.51
N GLY A 642 14.03 5.37 -20.09
CA GLY A 642 13.40 4.98 -21.34
C GLY A 642 12.54 6.13 -21.86
N ASN A 643 11.41 5.89 -22.51
CA ASN A 643 10.57 6.97 -23.06
C ASN A 643 9.41 7.32 -22.11
N ASP A 644 9.66 8.19 -21.13
CA ASP A 644 8.80 8.38 -19.97
C ASP A 644 7.65 9.38 -20.21
N THR A 645 6.55 9.24 -19.46
CA THR A 645 5.42 10.17 -19.45
C THR A 645 5.15 10.63 -18.02
N ILE A 646 5.43 11.90 -17.74
CA ILE A 646 5.34 12.50 -16.40
C ILE A 646 4.24 13.57 -16.39
N LEU A 647 3.35 13.48 -15.41
CA LEU A 647 2.23 14.40 -15.19
C LEU A 647 2.21 14.84 -13.70
N THR A 648 2.56 16.08 -13.39
CA THR A 648 2.57 16.61 -12.00
C THR A 648 1.49 17.70 -11.81
N GLY A 649 1.39 18.33 -10.64
CA GLY A 649 0.11 18.66 -10.01
C GLY A 649 -0.26 20.14 -9.93
N ASP A 650 -0.20 20.63 -8.69
CA ASP A 650 -0.30 21.99 -8.21
C ASP A 650 0.63 22.13 -7.00
N ASP A 651 1.09 23.36 -6.69
CA ASP A 651 2.34 23.64 -5.99
C ASP A 651 3.60 23.47 -6.86
N ASN A 652 4.73 24.04 -6.39
CA ASN A 652 5.98 24.13 -7.15
C ASN A 652 6.73 22.78 -7.22
N ASP A 653 6.73 22.12 -8.37
CA ASP A 653 7.29 20.78 -8.58
C ASP A 653 8.78 20.78 -9.00
N TYR A 654 9.42 19.63 -8.82
CA TYR A 654 10.73 19.30 -9.44
C TYR A 654 10.59 18.06 -10.32
N ILE A 655 11.01 18.18 -11.59
CA ILE A 655 10.94 17.08 -12.56
C ILE A 655 12.28 16.87 -13.26
N GLU A 656 12.75 15.63 -13.34
CA GLU A 656 13.93 15.22 -14.13
C GLU A 656 13.59 13.96 -14.96
N GLY A 657 13.40 14.11 -16.28
CA GLY A 657 13.03 13.03 -17.22
C GLY A 657 14.10 11.93 -17.28
N GLY A 658 15.18 12.13 -18.04
CA GLY A 658 16.38 11.30 -17.94
C GLY A 658 17.05 10.93 -19.27
N ASP A 659 17.20 9.61 -19.50
CA ASP A 659 17.92 9.00 -20.64
C ASP A 659 16.89 8.57 -21.74
N GLY A 660 16.01 9.47 -22.20
CA GLY A 660 14.77 9.16 -22.96
C GLY A 660 14.46 9.89 -24.27
N ASP A 661 13.25 9.73 -24.83
CA ASP A 661 12.56 10.81 -25.58
C ASP A 661 11.22 11.02 -24.85
N ASP A 662 11.19 11.95 -23.89
CA ASP A 662 10.21 11.97 -22.80
C ASP A 662 9.01 12.91 -23.09
N THR A 663 7.97 12.83 -22.27
CA THR A 663 6.78 13.70 -22.33
C THR A 663 6.41 14.20 -20.93
N ILE A 664 6.53 15.50 -20.70
CA ILE A 664 6.35 16.15 -19.39
C ILE A 664 5.25 17.21 -19.49
N ASP A 665 4.36 17.23 -18.50
CA ASP A 665 3.22 18.15 -18.34
C ASP A 665 3.18 18.57 -16.86
N ALA A 666 3.83 19.69 -16.54
CA ALA A 666 4.16 20.05 -15.15
C ALA A 666 2.93 20.55 -14.37
N GLY A 667 2.24 21.60 -14.83
CA GLY A 667 0.88 21.90 -14.38
C GLY A 667 0.63 23.33 -13.93
N PHE A 668 0.80 23.61 -12.62
CA PHE A 668 0.41 24.86 -11.97
C PHE A 668 1.41 25.33 -10.92
N ASP A 669 1.70 26.65 -10.96
CA ASP A 669 2.68 27.40 -10.18
C ASP A 669 4.16 27.19 -10.60
N ASP A 670 5.11 27.99 -10.09
CA ASP A 670 6.48 28.10 -10.65
C ASP A 670 7.32 26.79 -10.57
N ASP A 671 7.49 26.04 -11.67
CA ASP A 671 8.13 24.71 -11.67
C ASP A 671 9.64 24.69 -12.02
N GLU A 672 10.37 23.64 -11.61
CA GLU A 672 11.78 23.37 -12.01
C GLU A 672 11.90 22.04 -12.79
N VAL A 673 11.90 22.13 -14.13
CA VAL A 673 11.79 20.98 -15.06
C VAL A 673 13.08 20.75 -15.86
N TYR A 674 13.54 19.51 -15.89
CA TYR A 674 14.67 19.05 -16.72
C TYR A 674 14.21 17.88 -17.62
N GLY A 675 14.40 17.98 -18.94
CA GLY A 675 14.15 16.87 -19.87
C GLY A 675 15.22 15.79 -19.70
N GLY A 676 16.36 15.97 -20.36
CA GLY A 676 17.59 15.24 -20.08
C GLY A 676 18.42 14.97 -21.33
N ALA A 677 18.08 13.91 -22.06
CA ALA A 677 18.95 13.33 -23.08
C ALA A 677 18.24 12.59 -24.23
N GLY A 678 17.28 13.23 -24.91
CA GLY A 678 16.92 12.81 -26.26
C GLY A 678 16.13 13.78 -27.12
N ASN A 679 14.80 13.70 -27.14
CA ASN A 679 13.97 14.50 -28.04
C ASN A 679 12.63 14.80 -27.37
N ASP A 680 12.73 15.52 -26.26
CA ASP A 680 11.73 15.55 -25.21
C ASP A 680 10.60 16.52 -25.59
N THR A 681 9.39 16.27 -25.08
CA THR A 681 8.21 17.11 -25.28
C THR A 681 7.76 17.63 -23.92
N ILE A 682 8.12 18.87 -23.62
CA ILE A 682 7.88 19.50 -22.32
C ILE A 682 6.80 20.57 -22.46
N GLN A 683 5.91 20.60 -21.47
CA GLN A 683 4.98 21.68 -21.19
C GLN A 683 5.16 22.04 -19.71
N GLY A 684 5.37 23.32 -19.41
CA GLY A 684 5.26 23.85 -18.05
C GLY A 684 3.78 23.92 -17.66
N GLY A 685 3.23 25.13 -17.61
CA GLY A 685 1.80 25.36 -17.53
C GLY A 685 1.47 26.79 -17.16
N GLU A 686 0.65 26.98 -16.12
CA GLU A 686 0.46 28.32 -15.52
C GLU A 686 1.39 28.51 -14.31
N GLY A 687 2.61 28.98 -14.56
CA GLY A 687 3.69 29.18 -13.58
C GLY A 687 4.81 30.06 -14.17
N ASN A 688 5.79 30.51 -13.36
CA ASN A 688 6.97 31.23 -13.87
C ASN A 688 8.15 30.26 -13.99
N ASP A 689 8.11 29.41 -15.01
CA ASP A 689 8.77 28.11 -15.00
C ASP A 689 10.25 28.19 -15.36
N THR A 690 11.02 27.23 -14.86
CA THR A 690 12.44 27.06 -15.18
C THR A 690 12.65 25.71 -15.85
N ILE A 691 12.71 25.71 -17.19
CA ILE A 691 12.76 24.50 -18.02
C ILE A 691 14.14 24.38 -18.71
N ASP A 692 14.78 23.21 -18.67
CA ASP A 692 16.03 22.90 -19.40
C ASP A 692 15.90 21.57 -20.16
N GLY A 693 15.81 21.63 -21.50
CA GLY A 693 15.61 20.47 -22.39
C GLY A 693 16.75 19.46 -22.29
N GLY A 694 17.94 19.79 -22.82
CA GLY A 694 19.18 19.08 -22.49
C GLY A 694 20.10 18.75 -23.68
N ASP A 695 20.29 17.44 -23.94
CA ASP A 695 21.14 16.86 -25.00
C ASP A 695 20.25 16.17 -26.09
N ASP A 696 20.56 16.41 -27.38
CA ASP A 696 19.69 16.11 -28.56
C ASP A 696 18.49 17.10 -28.67
N ASN A 697 17.33 16.80 -29.31
CA ASN A 697 16.48 17.84 -29.99
C ASN A 697 15.02 17.95 -29.49
N ASP A 698 14.70 19.03 -28.77
CA ASP A 698 13.49 19.07 -27.94
C ASP A 698 12.36 19.97 -28.49
N ILE A 699 11.16 19.78 -27.95
CA ILE A 699 9.97 20.62 -28.17
C ILE A 699 9.48 21.09 -26.80
N ILE A 700 9.59 22.39 -26.54
CA ILE A 700 9.20 22.99 -25.25
C ILE A 700 8.11 24.04 -25.49
N TYR A 701 7.07 23.94 -24.69
CA TYR A 701 6.06 24.98 -24.48
C TYR A 701 6.22 25.50 -23.04
N GLY A 702 6.13 26.81 -22.83
CA GLY A 702 5.90 27.39 -21.50
C GLY A 702 4.51 27.00 -21.01
N ASP A 703 3.51 27.78 -21.38
CA ASP A 703 2.08 27.45 -21.23
C ASP A 703 1.64 26.22 -22.08
N VAL A 704 0.36 25.86 -22.02
CA VAL A 704 -0.20 24.59 -22.49
C VAL A 704 -0.09 24.34 -24.00
N SER A 705 0.31 23.11 -24.37
CA SER A 705 0.52 22.70 -25.75
C SER A 705 -0.78 22.70 -26.59
N PRO A 706 -0.81 23.26 -27.81
CA PRO A 706 -2.03 23.35 -28.64
C PRO A 706 -2.70 22.04 -29.11
N ASP A 707 -2.07 20.87 -28.87
CA ASP A 707 -2.67 19.54 -29.10
C ASP A 707 -3.10 18.83 -27.77
N SER A 708 -2.91 19.46 -26.59
CA SER A 708 -3.44 19.02 -25.29
C SER A 708 -4.98 19.07 -25.26
N ASP A 709 -5.61 18.15 -24.52
CA ASP A 709 -7.08 18.15 -24.34
C ASP A 709 -7.54 19.34 -23.46
N ASP A 710 -6.65 19.85 -22.57
CA ASP A 710 -6.93 20.96 -21.65
C ASP A 710 -6.57 22.35 -22.21
N TYR A 711 -5.84 22.43 -23.34
CA TYR A 711 -5.63 23.68 -24.10
C TYR A 711 -6.95 24.43 -24.40
N ALA A 712 -8.07 23.71 -24.51
CA ALA A 712 -9.40 24.32 -24.70
C ALA A 712 -9.97 25.07 -23.47
N ALA A 713 -9.32 24.93 -22.30
CA ALA A 713 -9.50 25.77 -21.12
C ALA A 713 -8.44 26.89 -21.10
N PHE A 714 -7.17 26.55 -21.30
CA PHE A 714 -6.00 27.43 -21.14
C PHE A 714 -5.82 28.49 -22.25
N SER A 715 -6.23 28.20 -23.50
CA SER A 715 -6.21 29.16 -24.63
C SER A 715 -7.23 30.32 -24.51
N TYR A 716 -7.62 30.67 -23.29
CA TYR A 716 -8.38 31.86 -22.90
C TYR A 716 -7.58 32.81 -22.00
N TYR A 717 -6.39 32.41 -21.56
CA TYR A 717 -5.47 33.23 -20.76
C TYR A 717 -4.46 33.96 -21.65
N GLU A 718 -4.04 33.35 -22.79
CA GLU A 718 -3.39 34.03 -23.94
C GLU A 718 -4.15 35.32 -24.37
N LEU A 719 -3.80 36.52 -23.86
CA LEU A 719 -4.64 37.73 -23.88
C LEU A 719 -3.91 39.09 -24.00
N ASP A 720 -4.05 39.72 -25.18
CA ASP A 720 -3.45 41.00 -25.53
C ASP A 720 -3.65 42.19 -24.54
N ASP A 721 -2.56 42.70 -23.90
CA ASP A 721 -2.56 44.04 -23.22
C ASP A 721 -2.82 45.18 -24.23
N ASN A 722 -2.59 44.91 -25.51
CA ASN A 722 -2.89 45.80 -26.64
C ASN A 722 -4.35 46.31 -26.64
N GLY A 723 -5.29 45.52 -26.11
CA GLY A 723 -6.70 45.85 -25.99
C GLY A 723 -7.46 45.99 -27.32
N GLU A 724 -7.05 45.25 -28.37
CA GLU A 724 -7.87 45.05 -29.57
C GLU A 724 -8.94 43.96 -29.36
N THR A 725 -8.71 42.96 -28.50
CA THR A 725 -9.82 42.10 -28.03
C THR A 725 -10.64 42.78 -26.93
N THR A 726 -11.26 42.02 -26.01
CA THR A 726 -12.19 42.56 -24.98
C THR A 726 -11.80 42.25 -23.54
N SER A 727 -10.73 41.47 -23.37
CA SER A 727 -10.11 41.03 -22.14
C SER A 727 -8.62 41.24 -22.37
N ALA A 728 -8.05 42.26 -21.73
CA ALA A 728 -6.61 42.29 -21.50
C ALA A 728 -6.35 41.45 -20.25
N ASP A 729 -5.13 40.92 -20.13
CA ASP A 729 -4.67 40.31 -18.89
C ASP A 729 -4.79 41.27 -17.66
N SER A 730 -4.74 40.69 -16.46
CA SER A 730 -4.92 41.31 -15.17
C SER A 730 -3.70 41.37 -14.23
N ASP A 731 -2.64 40.58 -14.43
CA ASP A 731 -1.37 40.65 -13.67
C ASP A 731 -0.16 40.11 -14.48
N PRO A 732 0.29 40.81 -15.56
CA PRO A 732 1.24 40.28 -16.57
C PRO A 732 2.68 40.27 -16.05
N THR A 733 2.92 39.32 -15.14
CA THR A 733 4.16 38.86 -14.52
C THR A 733 3.87 37.58 -13.71
N ASN A 734 3.00 36.69 -14.21
CA ASN A 734 2.65 35.41 -13.56
C ASN A 734 2.98 34.17 -14.40
N ASN A 735 3.32 34.33 -15.68
CA ASN A 735 3.71 33.25 -16.59
C ASN A 735 5.06 33.54 -17.28
N SER A 736 5.96 34.28 -16.62
CA SER A 736 7.16 34.82 -17.26
C SER A 736 8.35 33.85 -17.17
N ASP A 737 8.50 33.00 -18.18
CA ASP A 737 9.30 31.78 -18.15
C ASP A 737 10.81 31.96 -18.44
N VAL A 738 11.59 30.97 -18.03
CA VAL A 738 13.03 30.87 -18.26
C VAL A 738 13.39 29.51 -18.87
N ILE A 739 13.23 29.42 -20.19
CA ILE A 739 13.39 28.18 -20.96
C ILE A 739 14.78 28.08 -21.60
N TYR A 740 15.44 26.93 -21.43
CA TYR A 740 16.67 26.53 -22.11
C TYR A 740 16.38 25.29 -23.00
N GLY A 741 16.73 25.35 -24.29
CA GLY A 741 16.69 24.18 -25.18
C GLY A 741 17.88 23.26 -24.92
N GLY A 742 19.10 23.80 -25.04
CA GLY A 742 20.32 23.10 -24.65
C GLY A 742 21.27 22.83 -25.82
N ALA A 743 21.24 21.61 -26.37
CA ALA A 743 22.26 21.11 -27.29
C ALA A 743 21.73 20.33 -28.51
N GLY A 744 20.63 20.81 -29.12
CA GLY A 744 19.95 20.10 -30.20
C GLY A 744 19.79 20.83 -31.52
N ASN A 745 18.52 21.10 -31.86
CA ASN A 745 17.98 21.86 -33.00
C ASN A 745 16.54 22.27 -32.61
N ASP A 746 16.43 23.03 -31.52
CA ASP A 746 15.32 22.91 -30.58
C ASP A 746 14.12 23.76 -30.99
N THR A 747 12.92 23.41 -30.52
CA THR A 747 11.68 24.16 -30.85
C THR A 747 11.03 24.66 -29.57
N ILE A 748 11.19 25.95 -29.28
CA ILE A 748 10.72 26.59 -28.06
C ILE A 748 9.59 27.57 -28.39
N TYR A 749 8.51 27.49 -27.62
CA TYR A 749 7.40 28.45 -27.59
C TYR A 749 7.27 29.00 -26.18
N GLY A 750 7.36 30.31 -26.02
CA GLY A 750 7.02 30.97 -24.75
C GLY A 750 5.50 31.00 -24.52
N GLN A 751 4.83 31.76 -25.41
CA GLN A 751 3.39 31.91 -25.66
C GLN A 751 2.76 33.21 -25.12
N ASP A 752 2.65 33.43 -23.81
CA ASP A 752 2.17 34.70 -23.23
C ASP A 752 3.04 35.11 -22.02
N ASP A 753 2.94 36.38 -21.62
CA ASP A 753 3.81 37.03 -20.62
C ASP A 753 5.28 37.23 -21.10
N ALA A 754 6.18 37.73 -20.25
CA ALA A 754 7.44 38.36 -20.70
C ALA A 754 8.69 37.46 -20.57
N ASP A 755 8.93 36.61 -21.57
CA ASP A 755 9.80 35.43 -21.45
C ASP A 755 11.30 35.65 -21.65
N THR A 756 12.10 34.68 -21.20
CA THR A 756 13.54 34.59 -21.43
C THR A 756 13.97 33.24 -22.01
N LEU A 757 13.89 33.15 -23.35
CA LEU A 757 14.18 31.91 -24.10
C LEU A 757 15.65 31.81 -24.54
N TYR A 758 16.25 30.64 -24.35
CA TYR A 758 17.60 30.28 -24.80
C TYR A 758 17.57 29.03 -25.68
N GLY A 759 18.04 29.08 -26.93
CA GLY A 759 18.25 27.90 -27.78
C GLY A 759 19.47 27.11 -27.27
N GLY A 760 20.63 27.30 -27.90
CA GLY A 760 21.90 26.87 -27.31
C GLY A 760 22.97 26.53 -28.33
N ASP A 761 23.24 25.23 -28.49
CA ASP A 761 24.30 24.67 -29.34
C ASP A 761 23.76 23.97 -30.63
N GLY A 762 22.60 24.39 -31.17
CA GLY A 762 21.91 23.80 -32.34
C GLY A 762 21.57 24.75 -33.50
N ASP A 763 20.80 24.29 -34.53
CA ASP A 763 20.14 25.15 -35.54
C ASP A 763 18.68 25.41 -35.09
N ASP A 764 18.51 26.21 -34.03
CA ASP A 764 17.30 26.22 -33.18
C ASP A 764 16.12 27.06 -33.74
N THR A 765 14.94 26.96 -33.13
CA THR A 765 13.70 27.71 -33.45
C THR A 765 13.02 28.20 -32.18
N LEU A 766 12.99 29.51 -31.97
CA LEU A 766 12.33 30.18 -30.84
C LEU A 766 11.21 31.08 -31.39
N ASP A 767 9.98 30.87 -30.93
CA ASP A 767 8.88 31.85 -30.93
C ASP A 767 8.78 32.37 -29.49
N GLY A 768 8.78 33.69 -29.28
CA GLY A 768 8.43 34.31 -28.01
C GLY A 768 6.94 34.14 -27.75
N GLY A 769 6.15 35.18 -28.04
CA GLY A 769 4.72 35.01 -28.30
C GLY A 769 3.93 36.30 -28.24
N ILE A 770 3.44 36.61 -27.06
CA ILE A 770 2.77 37.85 -26.68
C ILE A 770 3.64 38.53 -25.61
N ASP A 771 3.61 39.86 -25.56
CA ASP A 771 4.38 40.66 -24.60
C ASP A 771 5.92 40.67 -24.84
N ASN A 772 6.74 41.03 -23.84
CA ASN A 772 8.02 41.73 -24.07
C ASN A 772 9.30 40.87 -23.94
N ASP A 773 9.54 40.01 -24.93
CA ASP A 773 10.45 38.86 -24.82
C ASP A 773 11.97 39.14 -24.89
N THR A 774 12.77 38.19 -24.37
CA THR A 774 14.23 38.18 -24.47
C THR A 774 14.78 36.85 -25.02
N LEU A 775 14.86 36.73 -26.35
CA LEU A 775 15.37 35.54 -27.04
C LEU A 775 16.90 35.54 -27.21
N TYR A 776 17.52 34.37 -27.01
CA TYR A 776 18.92 34.07 -27.28
C TYR A 776 19.06 32.81 -28.15
N GLY A 777 19.29 32.96 -29.47
CA GLY A 777 19.43 31.80 -30.36
C GLY A 777 20.62 30.91 -30.01
N GLY A 778 21.84 31.44 -30.16
CA GLY A 778 23.05 30.74 -29.77
C GLY A 778 23.97 30.40 -30.94
N ALA A 779 24.24 29.12 -31.16
CA ALA A 779 25.44 28.67 -31.86
C ALA A 779 25.24 27.93 -33.20
N GLY A 780 24.14 28.17 -33.93
CA GLY A 780 23.95 27.64 -35.29
C GLY A 780 23.42 28.64 -36.31
N ASN A 781 22.29 28.29 -36.93
CA ASN A 781 21.61 29.02 -38.02
C ASN A 781 20.14 29.29 -37.65
N ASP A 782 19.98 29.80 -36.45
CA ASP A 782 18.76 29.83 -35.63
C ASP A 782 17.61 30.60 -36.29
N THR A 783 16.37 30.24 -35.97
CA THR A 783 15.15 30.96 -36.37
C THR A 783 14.56 31.61 -35.13
N LEU A 784 14.63 32.93 -35.06
CA LEU A 784 14.17 33.70 -33.92
C LEU A 784 12.98 34.55 -34.36
N LEU A 785 11.86 34.41 -33.67
CA LEU A 785 10.63 35.15 -33.87
C LEU A 785 10.33 35.80 -32.52
N GLY A 786 10.13 37.12 -32.50
CA GLY A 786 9.72 37.83 -31.29
C GLY A 786 8.25 37.54 -31.00
N GLY A 787 7.39 38.54 -31.10
CA GLY A 787 5.95 38.30 -30.92
C GLY A 787 5.05 39.51 -31.15
N GLU A 788 4.26 39.84 -30.14
CA GLU A 788 3.55 41.11 -29.98
C GLU A 788 4.16 41.94 -28.81
N GLY A 789 5.38 42.48 -28.94
CA GLY A 789 6.05 43.28 -27.89
C GLY A 789 7.27 44.13 -28.28
N ASP A 790 7.86 44.88 -27.34
CA ASP A 790 9.12 45.66 -27.53
C ASP A 790 10.38 44.74 -27.38
N ASP A 791 10.48 43.69 -28.21
CA ASP A 791 11.36 42.52 -28.03
C ASP A 791 12.87 42.79 -27.96
N THR A 792 13.63 41.91 -27.30
CA THR A 792 15.10 41.95 -27.20
C THR A 792 15.77 40.65 -27.68
N ILE A 793 15.97 40.54 -29.00
CA ILE A 793 16.50 39.32 -29.65
C ILE A 793 18.02 39.37 -29.82
N TYR A 794 18.75 38.36 -29.36
CA TYR A 794 20.20 38.19 -29.51
C TYR A 794 20.55 37.15 -30.59
N ALA A 795 21.15 37.62 -31.69
CA ALA A 795 21.46 36.80 -32.88
C ALA A 795 22.96 36.64 -33.16
N GLY A 796 23.34 35.48 -33.69
CA GLY A 796 24.70 34.96 -33.84
C GLY A 796 25.13 34.65 -35.28
N GLY A 797 25.28 33.35 -35.57
CA GLY A 797 26.15 32.79 -36.60
C GLY A 797 25.51 32.33 -37.92
N GLY A 798 24.24 32.60 -38.20
CA GLY A 798 23.59 32.10 -39.42
C GLY A 798 22.12 32.50 -39.62
N ASP A 799 21.62 33.31 -38.70
CA ASP A 799 20.26 33.29 -38.19
C ASP A 799 19.25 33.92 -39.14
N THR A 800 17.98 33.61 -38.92
CA THR A 800 16.82 34.31 -39.49
C THR A 800 15.99 34.87 -38.35
N VAL A 801 16.15 36.17 -38.10
CA VAL A 801 15.35 36.93 -37.13
C VAL A 801 14.13 37.53 -37.82
N THR A 802 12.96 37.36 -37.22
CA THR A 802 11.84 38.29 -37.26
C THR A 802 11.74 38.91 -35.87
N GLY A 803 11.48 40.21 -35.77
CA GLY A 803 10.99 40.79 -34.53
C GLY A 803 9.49 40.48 -34.38
N GLY A 804 8.67 41.50 -34.13
CA GLY A 804 7.26 41.30 -33.84
C GLY A 804 6.32 42.36 -34.42
N GLU A 805 5.14 42.49 -33.85
CA GLU A 805 4.41 43.77 -33.83
C GLU A 805 4.89 44.57 -32.61
N GLY A 806 5.71 45.63 -32.78
CA GLY A 806 6.33 46.29 -31.63
C GLY A 806 7.38 47.37 -31.94
N SER A 807 8.51 47.36 -31.20
CA SER A 807 9.66 48.27 -31.41
C SER A 807 11.00 47.60 -31.05
N ASP A 808 11.29 46.55 -31.79
CA ASP A 808 12.24 45.48 -31.47
C ASP A 808 13.71 45.93 -31.40
N THR A 809 14.49 45.28 -30.53
CA THR A 809 15.93 45.51 -30.33
C THR A 809 16.76 44.26 -30.66
N ILE A 810 17.00 44.04 -31.95
CA ILE A 810 17.82 42.91 -32.44
C ILE A 810 19.33 43.19 -32.25
N ILE A 811 19.99 42.48 -31.35
CA ILE A 811 21.41 42.65 -31.00
C ILE A 811 22.25 41.55 -31.64
N ILE A 812 23.36 41.90 -32.31
CA ILE A 812 24.28 40.88 -32.87
C ILE A 812 25.44 40.60 -31.92
N ASP A 813 25.54 39.37 -31.40
CA ASP A 813 26.62 38.98 -30.50
C ASP A 813 27.93 38.74 -31.27
N PRO A 814 29.02 39.49 -30.98
CA PRO A 814 30.30 39.37 -31.69
C PRO A 814 31.09 38.09 -31.38
N SER A 815 30.62 37.21 -30.49
CA SER A 815 31.26 35.96 -30.10
C SER A 815 30.71 34.73 -30.80
N LEU A 816 29.44 34.78 -31.25
CA LEU A 816 28.74 33.72 -31.99
C LEU A 816 28.96 33.81 -33.53
N LEU A 817 29.61 34.87 -34.02
CA LEU A 817 29.92 35.08 -35.45
C LEU A 817 30.91 34.05 -36.04
N ASP A 818 30.43 33.17 -36.93
CA ASP A 818 31.26 32.17 -37.64
C ASP A 818 31.77 32.62 -39.03
N GLY A 819 30.99 33.46 -39.73
CA GLY A 819 31.20 33.87 -41.13
C GLY A 819 30.02 33.67 -42.11
N ASN A 820 28.86 33.16 -41.69
CA ASN A 820 27.66 32.98 -42.53
C ASN A 820 26.91 34.31 -42.77
N ALA A 821 25.58 34.28 -42.94
CA ALA A 821 24.80 35.44 -43.34
C ALA A 821 23.47 35.51 -42.58
N ILE A 822 23.43 36.43 -41.60
CA ILE A 822 22.24 36.73 -40.80
C ILE A 822 21.19 37.43 -41.67
N THR A 823 19.92 37.05 -41.52
CA THR A 823 18.75 37.70 -42.11
C THR A 823 17.89 38.26 -40.99
N ILE A 824 17.41 39.50 -41.14
CA ILE A 824 16.64 40.20 -40.11
C ILE A 824 15.45 40.88 -40.76
N THR A 825 14.28 40.70 -40.17
CA THR A 825 13.11 41.55 -40.35
C THR A 825 12.78 42.13 -38.98
N GLY A 826 12.48 43.41 -38.87
CA GLY A 826 11.52 43.86 -37.85
C GLY A 826 10.12 43.56 -38.38
N SER A 827 9.28 44.58 -38.50
CA SER A 827 8.00 44.49 -39.23
C SER A 827 7.72 45.70 -40.14
N GLU A 828 6.46 45.89 -40.53
CA GLU A 828 5.84 47.21 -40.76
C GLU A 828 4.38 47.08 -40.27
N ASP A 829 4.01 47.80 -39.20
CA ASP A 829 2.63 47.91 -38.73
C ASP A 829 1.74 48.67 -39.77
N ASP A 830 0.40 48.56 -39.73
CA ASP A 830 -0.48 49.15 -40.77
C ASP A 830 -0.70 50.70 -40.60
N ASP A 831 -0.08 51.36 -39.60
CA ASP A 831 -0.11 52.82 -39.39
C ASP A 831 1.26 53.56 -39.28
N GLY A 832 2.37 52.85 -39.10
CA GLY A 832 3.77 53.27 -39.03
C GLY A 832 4.15 53.99 -37.74
N GLU A 833 3.94 53.38 -36.57
CA GLU A 833 4.46 53.90 -35.28
C GLU A 833 5.54 53.00 -34.60
N ASP A 834 5.82 51.79 -35.13
CA ASP A 834 7.04 50.97 -34.94
C ASP A 834 8.40 51.73 -35.06
N ASN A 835 9.51 51.16 -34.54
CA ASN A 835 10.78 51.90 -34.37
C ASN A 835 12.10 51.10 -34.41
N ASP A 836 12.13 49.95 -35.07
CA ASP A 836 13.05 48.81 -34.86
C ASP A 836 14.56 49.13 -34.92
N VAL A 837 15.31 48.34 -34.15
CA VAL A 837 16.57 48.75 -33.50
C VAL A 837 17.66 47.66 -33.58
N LEU A 838 18.18 47.38 -34.77
CA LEU A 838 19.32 46.45 -34.94
C LEU A 838 20.65 46.99 -34.32
N ASP A 839 21.15 46.46 -33.18
CA ASP A 839 22.46 46.85 -32.64
C ASP A 839 23.66 46.08 -33.17
N LEU A 840 24.63 46.86 -33.66
CA LEU A 840 25.95 46.47 -34.14
C LEU A 840 27.02 47.33 -33.46
N SER A 841 26.79 47.78 -32.22
CA SER A 841 27.68 48.70 -31.50
C SER A 841 29.03 48.09 -31.12
N ASP A 842 29.07 46.76 -30.94
CA ASP A 842 30.25 46.00 -30.52
C ASP A 842 30.80 45.00 -31.58
N VAL A 843 30.21 44.89 -32.78
CA VAL A 843 30.77 44.11 -33.92
C VAL A 843 31.77 44.91 -34.78
N ASP A 844 32.77 44.23 -35.36
CA ASP A 844 33.88 44.88 -36.08
C ASP A 844 33.63 44.90 -37.62
N LEU A 845 33.25 46.06 -38.15
CA LEU A 845 32.66 46.27 -39.49
C LEU A 845 33.67 46.52 -40.64
N ASP A 846 33.41 46.02 -41.87
CA ASP A 846 34.35 46.18 -43.01
C ASP A 846 34.33 47.58 -43.66
N TRP A 847 35.12 48.49 -43.08
CA TRP A 847 35.41 49.81 -43.63
C TRP A 847 36.15 49.81 -44.99
N SER A 848 36.50 48.65 -45.57
CA SER A 848 37.12 48.54 -46.89
C SER A 848 36.12 48.52 -48.06
N SER A 849 34.88 48.09 -47.84
CA SER A 849 33.88 47.82 -48.89
C SER A 849 32.71 48.82 -48.98
N LYS A 850 32.44 49.59 -47.90
CA LYS A 850 31.17 50.25 -47.49
C LYS A 850 30.41 49.32 -46.54
N PRO A 851 30.65 49.36 -45.21
CA PRO A 851 30.15 48.33 -44.30
C PRO A 851 28.63 48.26 -44.13
N ILE A 852 27.85 49.21 -44.66
CA ILE A 852 26.39 49.09 -44.83
C ILE A 852 25.99 49.75 -46.16
N THR A 853 25.08 49.12 -46.89
CA THR A 853 24.49 49.60 -48.15
C THR A 853 22.97 49.40 -48.11
N TYR A 854 22.22 50.49 -48.33
CA TYR A 854 20.76 50.50 -48.32
C TYR A 854 20.20 50.23 -49.70
N SER A 855 18.95 49.78 -49.75
CA SER A 855 18.16 49.70 -50.97
C SER A 855 18.03 51.08 -51.65
N GLU A 856 17.95 51.12 -52.99
CA GLU A 856 17.95 52.42 -53.72
C GLU A 856 16.60 53.16 -53.62
N ASP A 857 15.51 52.45 -53.31
CA ASP A 857 14.13 52.96 -53.25
C ASP A 857 13.51 52.89 -51.83
N ASP A 858 14.26 52.37 -50.85
CA ASP A 858 13.80 51.97 -49.51
C ASP A 858 14.95 52.29 -48.49
N PRO A 859 14.71 53.13 -47.47
CA PRO A 859 15.70 53.54 -46.47
C PRO A 859 15.64 52.78 -45.14
N GLU A 860 14.72 51.86 -44.97
CA GLU A 860 14.57 50.97 -43.81
C GLU A 860 15.25 49.61 -44.10
N SER A 861 15.27 49.13 -45.37
CA SER A 861 16.02 47.93 -45.79
C SER A 861 17.47 48.16 -46.25
N GLY A 862 18.34 47.19 -45.97
CA GLY A 862 19.74 47.20 -46.40
C GLY A 862 20.54 45.93 -46.17
N THR A 863 21.87 46.08 -46.29
CA THR A 863 22.87 45.00 -46.11
C THR A 863 24.12 45.53 -45.41
N VAL A 864 24.64 44.80 -44.44
CA VAL A 864 25.85 45.06 -43.66
C VAL A 864 26.97 44.11 -44.11
N THR A 865 28.24 44.46 -43.89
CA THR A 865 29.36 43.51 -44.02
C THR A 865 30.37 43.69 -42.89
N LEU A 866 30.67 42.60 -42.18
CA LEU A 866 31.61 42.54 -41.06
C LEU A 866 33.03 42.18 -41.55
N THR A 867 34.03 42.23 -40.67
CA THR A 867 35.47 42.08 -41.05
C THR A 867 35.95 40.63 -41.19
N ASP A 868 35.23 39.67 -40.63
CA ASP A 868 35.35 38.22 -40.81
C ASP A 868 34.92 37.79 -42.23
N GLY A 869 33.76 38.26 -42.67
CA GLY A 869 33.05 37.88 -43.89
C GLY A 869 31.53 37.94 -43.76
N THR A 870 31.00 37.97 -42.54
CA THR A 870 29.56 37.91 -42.25
C THR A 870 28.80 39.04 -42.93
N THR A 871 27.63 38.71 -43.49
CA THR A 871 26.77 39.63 -44.22
C THR A 871 25.38 39.62 -43.62
N ILE A 872 25.00 40.69 -42.94
CA ILE A 872 23.65 40.86 -42.37
C ILE A 872 22.77 41.48 -43.45
N SER A 873 21.59 40.91 -43.71
CA SER A 873 20.56 41.49 -44.58
C SER A 873 19.38 41.90 -43.71
N PHE A 874 18.87 43.13 -43.85
CA PHE A 874 17.79 43.63 -43.00
C PHE A 874 16.69 44.37 -43.80
N SER A 875 15.47 44.36 -43.28
CA SER A 875 14.26 45.06 -43.78
C SER A 875 13.33 45.38 -42.61
N GLY A 876 12.62 46.52 -42.64
CA GLY A 876 11.86 47.04 -41.49
C GLY A 876 12.80 47.35 -40.32
N ILE A 877 13.55 48.47 -40.39
CA ILE A 877 14.53 48.88 -39.36
C ILE A 877 14.82 50.40 -39.48
N GLU A 878 14.15 51.20 -38.66
CA GLU A 878 14.03 52.66 -38.76
C GLU A 878 15.20 53.34 -38.05
N THR A 879 15.74 52.63 -37.05
CA THR A 879 16.67 53.12 -36.04
C THR A 879 17.95 52.29 -36.06
N VAL A 880 18.71 52.40 -37.14
CA VAL A 880 20.16 52.08 -37.16
C VAL A 880 20.91 52.57 -35.89
N ILE A 881 21.78 51.83 -35.13
CA ILE A 881 22.29 52.27 -33.78
C ILE A 881 23.80 52.65 -33.31
N CYS A 882 24.86 53.11 -34.04
CA CYS A 882 25.84 54.26 -33.65
C CYS A 882 26.87 54.98 -34.66
N PHE A 883 27.80 55.93 -34.25
CA PHE A 883 28.81 56.70 -35.11
C PHE A 883 30.31 56.90 -34.60
N GLY A 884 31.23 57.64 -35.28
CA GLY A 884 32.61 58.08 -34.90
C GLY A 884 33.11 58.43 -33.45
N LYS A 885 33.11 57.43 -32.55
CA LYS A 885 34.04 57.14 -31.42
C LYS A 885 35.48 57.55 -31.77
N GLY A 886 36.26 58.10 -30.83
CA GLY A 886 37.65 58.55 -31.07
C GLY A 886 37.82 59.97 -31.61
N THR A 887 36.72 60.69 -31.89
CA THR A 887 36.75 62.13 -32.27
C THR A 887 37.26 62.98 -31.11
N ARG A 888 38.30 63.82 -31.30
CA ARG A 888 38.94 64.52 -30.17
C ARG A 888 38.52 65.98 -30.01
N ILE A 889 38.14 66.37 -28.80
CA ILE A 889 37.61 67.69 -28.42
C ILE A 889 38.67 68.50 -27.66
N ALA A 890 38.77 69.80 -27.93
CA ALA A 890 39.77 70.67 -27.31
C ALA A 890 39.45 71.02 -25.83
N THR A 891 40.39 70.74 -24.92
CA THR A 891 40.31 71.04 -23.48
C THR A 891 41.54 71.85 -23.00
N PRO A 892 41.55 72.41 -21.76
CA PRO A 892 42.71 73.12 -21.19
C PRO A 892 44.01 72.30 -21.15
N TYR A 893 43.90 70.97 -21.18
CA TYR A 893 45.01 70.03 -21.01
C TYR A 893 45.48 69.43 -22.34
N GLY A 894 44.83 69.77 -23.46
CA GLY A 894 45.02 69.18 -24.78
C GLY A 894 43.70 68.71 -25.39
N ALA A 895 43.75 68.14 -26.60
CA ALA A 895 42.58 67.45 -27.16
C ALA A 895 42.45 66.04 -26.52
N ARG A 896 41.28 65.73 -25.97
CA ARG A 896 40.90 64.42 -25.41
C ARG A 896 39.92 63.73 -26.35
N ALA A 897 39.79 62.40 -26.30
CA ALA A 897 38.74 61.71 -27.03
C ALA A 897 37.36 62.13 -26.49
N VAL A 898 36.29 61.94 -27.26
CA VAL A 898 34.96 62.43 -26.89
C VAL A 898 34.30 61.49 -25.87
N GLU A 899 34.53 60.20 -26.03
CA GLU A 899 34.20 59.11 -25.10
C GLU A 899 34.83 59.27 -23.70
N ASP A 900 35.97 59.97 -23.61
CA ASP A 900 36.62 60.27 -22.32
C ASP A 900 35.85 61.32 -21.48
N LEU A 901 35.03 62.18 -22.11
CA LEU A 901 34.49 63.38 -21.49
C LEU A 901 33.34 63.09 -20.54
N LYS A 902 33.29 63.78 -19.40
CA LYS A 902 32.22 63.63 -18.40
C LYS A 902 31.68 65.00 -17.94
N PRO A 903 30.41 65.09 -17.48
CA PRO A 903 29.86 66.32 -16.90
C PRO A 903 30.79 66.98 -15.88
N GLY A 904 30.98 68.30 -16.02
CA GLY A 904 31.93 69.10 -15.27
C GLY A 904 33.31 69.29 -15.94
N ASP A 905 33.66 68.51 -16.96
CA ASP A 905 34.91 68.71 -17.72
C ASP A 905 34.92 70.08 -18.41
N LEU A 906 36.09 70.75 -18.40
CA LEU A 906 36.25 72.04 -19.08
C LEU A 906 36.58 71.83 -20.56
N VAL A 907 35.70 72.29 -21.44
CA VAL A 907 35.91 72.33 -22.89
C VAL A 907 36.26 73.76 -23.32
N LEU A 908 37.10 73.90 -24.35
CA LEU A 908 37.42 75.19 -24.94
C LEU A 908 36.35 75.58 -25.97
N THR A 909 35.62 76.66 -25.67
CA THR A 909 34.66 77.30 -26.58
C THR A 909 35.24 78.58 -27.20
N MET A 910 34.73 78.97 -28.37
CA MET A 910 35.24 80.11 -29.13
C MET A 910 34.93 81.47 -28.46
N ASP A 911 33.71 81.66 -27.98
CA ASP A 911 33.22 82.96 -27.52
C ASP A 911 33.40 83.19 -26.01
N ASN A 912 33.23 82.13 -25.22
CA ASN A 912 33.17 82.20 -23.75
C ASN A 912 34.40 81.61 -23.06
N GLY A 913 35.34 81.05 -23.84
CA GLY A 913 36.57 80.47 -23.35
C GLY A 913 36.34 79.08 -22.76
N LEU A 914 36.82 78.82 -21.55
CA LEU A 914 36.62 77.52 -20.91
C LEU A 914 35.22 77.45 -20.30
N GLN A 915 34.38 76.52 -20.75
CA GLN A 915 33.04 76.27 -20.18
C GLN A 915 32.96 74.84 -19.63
N PRO A 916 32.25 74.60 -18.52
CA PRO A 916 32.01 73.26 -18.01
C PRO A 916 30.93 72.57 -18.87
N LEU A 917 31.26 71.37 -19.34
CA LEU A 917 30.34 70.43 -19.95
C LEU A 917 29.23 70.09 -18.94
N ARG A 918 27.98 70.00 -19.38
CA ARG A 918 26.82 69.78 -18.51
C ARG A 918 26.21 68.39 -18.65
N TRP A 919 26.17 67.89 -19.89
CA TRP A 919 25.63 66.59 -20.23
C TRP A 919 26.39 66.03 -21.44
N VAL A 920 26.48 64.69 -21.49
CA VAL A 920 27.13 63.91 -22.54
C VAL A 920 26.23 62.74 -22.88
N GLY A 921 25.35 62.91 -23.87
CA GLY A 921 24.54 61.80 -24.37
C GLY A 921 25.30 61.06 -25.46
N ALA A 922 25.71 59.83 -25.18
CA ALA A 922 25.97 58.87 -26.24
C ALA A 922 24.61 58.36 -26.75
N ARG A 923 24.12 58.87 -27.88
CA ARG A 923 23.08 58.13 -28.63
C ARG A 923 23.77 57.17 -29.59
N THR A 924 23.02 56.15 -29.92
CA THR A 924 23.03 55.39 -31.15
C THR A 924 22.99 56.23 -32.48
N VAL A 925 22.97 55.65 -33.71
CA VAL A 925 22.92 56.43 -35.00
C VAL A 925 23.87 56.17 -36.24
N PRO A 926 23.77 55.14 -37.11
CA PRO A 926 24.60 54.77 -38.26
C PRO A 926 24.98 55.68 -39.38
N ALA A 927 25.89 55.10 -40.14
CA ALA A 927 26.45 55.59 -41.37
C ALA A 927 25.54 55.50 -42.60
N THR A 928 24.26 55.83 -42.41
CA THR A 928 23.18 55.43 -43.31
C THR A 928 22.09 56.49 -43.42
N GLY A 929 21.32 56.49 -44.50
CA GLY A 929 20.13 57.33 -44.72
C GLY A 929 20.16 58.74 -44.10
N ARG A 930 19.30 58.96 -43.09
CA ARG A 930 19.14 60.24 -42.37
C ARG A 930 20.25 60.54 -41.34
N PHE A 931 21.16 59.58 -41.10
CA PHE A 931 22.15 59.55 -40.01
C PHE A 931 23.63 59.45 -40.46
N ALA A 932 23.91 59.25 -41.75
CA ALA A 932 25.26 59.00 -42.31
C ALA A 932 26.35 60.04 -41.98
N PRO A 933 27.46 59.69 -41.28
CA PRO A 933 28.40 60.69 -40.84
C PRO A 933 29.18 61.25 -42.02
N ILE A 934 29.47 62.52 -41.89
CA ILE A 934 30.18 63.31 -42.88
C ILE A 934 31.65 63.32 -42.47
N GLU A 935 32.47 62.58 -43.20
CA GLU A 935 33.92 62.66 -43.08
C GLU A 935 34.42 63.96 -43.71
N ILE A 936 34.91 64.83 -42.84
CA ILE A 936 35.57 66.07 -43.16
C ILE A 936 37.08 65.77 -43.15
N THR A 937 37.66 65.53 -44.33
CA THR A 937 39.09 65.19 -44.45
C THR A 937 39.99 66.28 -43.89
N LYS A 938 41.19 65.92 -43.45
CA LYS A 938 42.14 66.78 -42.74
C LYS A 938 42.36 68.13 -43.42
N GLY A 939 41.96 69.19 -42.73
CA GLY A 939 42.15 70.58 -43.12
C GLY A 939 41.07 71.13 -44.04
N ALA A 940 40.04 70.36 -44.41
CA ALA A 940 38.92 70.82 -45.24
C ALA A 940 38.16 72.00 -44.60
N LEU A 941 38.02 72.00 -43.27
CA LEU A 941 37.42 73.08 -42.47
C LEU A 941 38.37 73.59 -41.37
N GLY A 942 39.69 73.40 -41.54
CA GLY A 942 40.73 73.78 -40.58
C GLY A 942 41.07 72.73 -39.52
N ASN A 943 40.38 71.58 -39.55
CA ASN A 943 40.63 70.39 -38.74
C ASN A 943 42.07 69.83 -38.89
N GLU A 944 42.66 69.41 -37.77
CA GLU A 944 44.01 68.86 -37.66
C GLU A 944 44.10 67.37 -38.00
N ARG A 945 42.98 66.64 -37.98
CA ARG A 945 42.81 65.27 -38.49
C ARG A 945 41.53 65.19 -39.32
N ASP A 946 41.34 64.08 -40.00
CA ASP A 946 40.03 63.70 -40.54
C ASP A 946 39.03 63.62 -39.37
N LEU A 947 37.82 64.13 -39.58
CA LEU A 947 36.79 64.36 -38.56
C LEU A 947 35.47 63.75 -39.03
N ILE A 948 34.81 62.99 -38.17
CA ILE A 948 33.55 62.29 -38.43
C ILE A 948 32.47 63.01 -37.59
N VAL A 949 31.33 63.39 -38.19
CA VAL A 949 30.23 64.17 -37.55
C VAL A 949 28.88 63.84 -38.19
N SER A 950 27.76 64.06 -37.51
CA SER A 950 26.44 63.70 -38.06
C SER A 950 26.04 64.52 -39.31
N PRO A 951 25.12 64.00 -40.15
CA PRO A 951 24.56 64.74 -41.28
C PRO A 951 24.03 66.12 -40.88
N GLN A 952 23.37 66.17 -39.72
CA GLN A 952 22.73 67.38 -39.20
C GLN A 952 23.70 68.27 -38.42
N HIS A 953 24.74 67.69 -37.81
CA HIS A 953 25.75 68.37 -37.00
C HIS A 953 26.39 69.53 -37.78
N ARG A 954 26.36 70.73 -37.21
CA ARG A 954 26.69 71.97 -37.93
C ARG A 954 28.12 72.43 -37.70
N MET A 955 28.88 72.43 -38.78
CA MET A 955 30.22 73.02 -38.80
C MET A 955 30.15 74.54 -38.92
N LEU A 956 31.12 75.26 -38.34
CA LEU A 956 31.22 76.71 -38.47
C LEU A 956 31.90 77.11 -39.80
N LEU A 957 31.22 77.91 -40.60
CA LEU A 957 31.81 78.61 -41.75
C LEU A 957 32.06 80.08 -41.42
N ASN A 958 33.30 80.56 -41.65
CA ASN A 958 33.66 81.95 -41.49
C ASN A 958 34.21 82.60 -42.78
N GLY A 959 33.95 83.89 -42.96
CA GLY A 959 34.57 84.68 -44.05
C GLY A 959 33.69 85.76 -44.67
N TRP A 960 34.28 86.46 -45.66
CA TRP A 960 33.68 87.61 -46.33
C TRP A 960 32.44 87.27 -47.18
N ARG A 961 32.28 86.01 -47.59
CA ARG A 961 31.07 85.54 -48.32
C ARG A 961 29.86 85.53 -47.40
N SER A 962 30.01 85.00 -46.17
CA SER A 962 28.97 85.03 -45.14
C SER A 962 28.57 86.46 -44.80
N GLU A 963 29.55 87.35 -44.59
CA GLU A 963 29.33 88.78 -44.31
C GLU A 963 28.55 89.46 -45.45
N MET A 964 28.86 89.13 -46.72
CA MET A 964 28.22 89.72 -47.89
C MET A 964 26.80 89.18 -48.17
N LEU A 965 26.51 87.92 -47.83
CA LEU A 965 25.24 87.27 -48.15
C LEU A 965 24.24 87.30 -47.00
N PHE A 966 24.71 87.14 -45.77
CA PHE A 966 23.88 86.97 -44.56
C PHE A 966 24.09 88.09 -43.52
N ASN A 967 24.97 89.07 -43.79
CA ASN A 967 25.27 90.18 -42.86
C ASN A 967 25.84 89.69 -41.51
N THR A 968 26.57 88.57 -41.53
CA THR A 968 27.39 88.05 -40.42
C THR A 968 28.62 87.35 -40.98
N SER A 969 29.80 87.60 -40.41
CA SER A 969 31.05 86.98 -40.84
C SER A 969 31.13 85.48 -40.53
N GLU A 970 30.22 84.95 -39.72
CA GLU A 970 30.21 83.59 -39.19
C GLU A 970 28.80 83.00 -39.19
N VAL A 971 28.67 81.76 -39.66
CA VAL A 971 27.40 81.02 -39.83
C VAL A 971 27.61 79.53 -39.60
N PHE A 972 26.56 78.82 -39.20
CA PHE A 972 26.54 77.36 -39.08
C PHE A 972 25.95 76.71 -40.34
N ALA A 973 26.50 75.57 -40.74
CA ALA A 973 25.99 74.75 -41.83
C ALA A 973 26.05 73.26 -41.45
N ALA A 974 24.92 72.56 -41.53
CA ALA A 974 24.85 71.10 -41.32
C ALA A 974 25.83 70.39 -42.26
N ALA A 975 26.58 69.41 -41.76
CA ALA A 975 27.68 68.80 -42.50
C ALA A 975 27.21 68.17 -43.83
N LYS A 976 25.99 67.61 -43.90
CA LYS A 976 25.40 67.08 -45.14
C LYS A 976 25.19 68.14 -46.24
N HIS A 977 25.15 69.42 -45.87
CA HIS A 977 25.07 70.53 -46.83
C HIS A 977 26.45 71.04 -47.29
N LEU A 978 27.54 70.51 -46.71
CA LEU A 978 28.94 70.81 -47.06
C LEU A 978 29.60 69.73 -47.91
N VAL A 979 28.94 68.57 -48.08
CA VAL A 979 29.39 67.46 -48.92
C VAL A 979 29.71 67.97 -50.33
N ASN A 980 30.96 67.72 -50.75
CA ASN A 980 31.52 68.20 -52.01
C ASN A 980 32.16 67.08 -52.85
N GLY A 981 31.97 65.82 -52.44
CA GLY A 981 32.46 64.62 -53.13
C GLY A 981 33.99 64.52 -53.24
N SER A 982 34.75 65.24 -52.41
CA SER A 982 36.21 65.23 -52.47
C SER A 982 36.92 65.44 -51.14
N THR A 983 36.69 66.56 -50.44
CA THR A 983 37.29 66.86 -49.13
C THR A 983 36.30 66.80 -47.97
N ILE A 984 35.00 66.85 -48.29
CA ILE A 984 33.89 66.59 -47.37
C ILE A 984 33.00 65.59 -48.09
N ARG A 985 32.81 64.42 -47.49
CA ARG A 985 32.08 63.29 -48.07
C ARG A 985 31.22 62.60 -47.02
N GLU A 986 30.13 62.00 -47.47
CA GLU A 986 29.43 60.98 -46.70
C GLU A 986 30.36 59.76 -46.57
N ALA A 987 30.56 59.26 -45.35
CA ALA A 987 31.29 58.03 -45.07
C ALA A 987 30.26 56.99 -44.63
N GLN A 988 29.66 56.34 -45.63
CA GLN A 988 28.56 55.40 -45.42
C GLN A 988 29.04 54.01 -45.01
N GLY A 989 28.20 53.34 -44.22
CA GLY A 989 28.44 52.02 -43.64
C GLY A 989 29.11 52.06 -42.27
N GLY A 990 28.67 51.19 -41.37
CA GLY A 990 29.17 51.05 -40.00
C GLY A 990 28.42 51.83 -38.92
N PHE A 991 28.72 51.44 -37.68
CA PHE A 991 28.27 51.97 -36.39
C PHE A 991 29.36 52.85 -35.73
N VAL A 992 29.25 53.20 -34.42
CA VAL A 992 30.29 53.02 -33.36
C VAL A 992 30.08 53.72 -31.95
N THR A 993 29.57 54.99 -31.77
CA THR A 993 28.88 55.73 -30.61
C THR A 993 28.62 57.28 -30.85
N TYR A 994 27.38 57.85 -31.06
CA TYR A 994 27.06 59.33 -31.26
C TYR A 994 27.07 60.20 -29.98
N TYR A 995 28.22 60.79 -29.67
CA TYR A 995 28.39 61.67 -28.51
C TYR A 995 27.91 63.13 -28.72
N HIS A 996 26.73 63.45 -28.18
CA HIS A 996 26.19 64.80 -28.05
C HIS A 996 26.74 65.51 -26.80
N LEU A 997 27.29 66.73 -26.97
CA LEU A 997 27.94 67.51 -25.90
C LEU A 997 27.18 68.79 -25.60
N MET A 998 26.64 68.96 -24.38
CA MET A 998 25.78 70.10 -24.02
C MET A 998 26.37 70.98 -22.90
N PHE A 999 26.10 72.28 -22.97
CA PHE A 999 26.57 73.32 -22.03
C PHE A 999 25.39 74.17 -21.51
N ASP A 1000 25.66 75.16 -20.64
CA ASP A 1000 24.69 76.15 -20.10
C ASP A 1000 23.95 76.99 -21.17
N ARG A 1001 24.33 76.83 -22.44
CA ARG A 1001 23.78 77.42 -23.67
C ARG A 1001 24.43 76.71 -24.86
N HIS A 1002 23.92 76.92 -26.07
CA HIS A 1002 24.65 76.54 -27.28
C HIS A 1002 26.00 77.29 -27.35
N GLU A 1003 27.12 76.56 -27.43
CA GLU A 1003 28.49 77.09 -27.60
C GLU A 1003 29.13 76.64 -28.93
N VAL A 1004 30.13 77.37 -29.43
CA VAL A 1004 31.00 76.89 -30.52
C VAL A 1004 32.21 76.20 -29.91
N ILE A 1005 32.34 74.89 -30.13
CA ILE A 1005 33.45 74.04 -29.64
C ILE A 1005 34.48 73.77 -30.76
N PHE A 1006 35.59 73.10 -30.41
CA PHE A 1006 36.59 72.67 -31.40
C PHE A 1006 36.75 71.14 -31.39
N ALA A 1007 36.23 70.49 -32.44
CA ALA A 1007 36.36 69.05 -32.71
C ALA A 1007 37.45 68.83 -33.77
N GLU A 1008 38.47 68.04 -33.42
CA GLU A 1008 39.73 67.92 -34.18
C GLU A 1008 40.34 69.28 -34.59
N GLY A 1009 40.08 70.34 -33.82
CA GLY A 1009 40.53 71.72 -34.12
C GLY A 1009 39.69 72.49 -35.14
N ALA A 1010 38.74 71.87 -35.84
CA ALA A 1010 37.71 72.60 -36.58
C ALA A 1010 36.65 73.14 -35.61
N ALA A 1011 36.14 74.34 -35.89
CA ALA A 1011 35.07 74.93 -35.11
C ALA A 1011 33.72 74.30 -35.50
N SER A 1012 32.99 73.79 -34.52
CA SER A 1012 31.70 73.12 -34.69
C SER A 1012 30.70 73.49 -33.60
N GLU A 1013 29.43 73.13 -33.79
CA GLU A 1013 28.40 73.32 -32.78
C GLU A 1013 28.54 72.35 -31.59
N SER A 1014 28.11 72.80 -30.41
CA SER A 1014 27.69 71.90 -29.33
C SER A 1014 26.29 71.35 -29.63
N PHE A 1015 25.83 70.36 -28.87
CA PHE A 1015 24.41 70.01 -28.86
C PHE A 1015 23.57 71.23 -28.45
N HIS A 1016 22.39 71.34 -29.05
CA HIS A 1016 21.44 72.44 -28.89
C HIS A 1016 20.04 71.85 -28.81
N VAL A 1017 19.34 72.17 -27.73
CA VAL A 1017 18.03 71.60 -27.46
C VAL A 1017 16.91 72.46 -28.06
N SER A 1018 15.95 71.77 -28.66
CA SER A 1018 14.73 72.27 -29.28
C SER A 1018 13.74 71.10 -29.41
N ASP A 1019 12.46 71.37 -29.66
CA ASP A 1019 11.41 70.35 -29.83
C ASP A 1019 11.85 69.23 -30.79
N TYR A 1020 12.49 69.60 -31.91
CA TYR A 1020 12.95 68.68 -32.97
C TYR A 1020 14.29 67.97 -32.68
N SER A 1021 14.99 68.30 -31.59
CA SER A 1021 16.24 67.62 -31.20
C SER A 1021 16.11 66.75 -29.95
N LEU A 1022 14.98 66.81 -29.23
CA LEU A 1022 14.70 65.91 -28.10
C LEU A 1022 14.27 64.52 -28.55
N THR A 1023 13.51 64.41 -29.65
CA THR A 1023 13.20 63.13 -30.32
C THR A 1023 14.45 62.42 -30.87
N GLY A 1024 15.58 63.13 -30.99
CA GLY A 1024 16.88 62.57 -31.33
C GLY A 1024 17.67 61.99 -30.16
N VAL A 1025 17.09 61.92 -28.95
CA VAL A 1025 17.73 61.43 -27.72
C VAL A 1025 16.84 60.33 -27.12
N ALA A 1026 17.42 59.17 -26.80
CA ALA A 1026 16.72 58.03 -26.18
C ALA A 1026 16.17 58.39 -24.79
N ASP A 1027 15.09 57.75 -24.36
CA ASP A 1027 14.21 58.27 -23.31
C ASP A 1027 14.85 58.36 -21.92
N ALA A 1028 15.59 57.34 -21.47
CA ALA A 1028 16.37 57.43 -20.23
C ALA A 1028 17.37 58.62 -20.24
N ALA A 1029 18.02 58.86 -21.39
CA ALA A 1029 18.94 59.99 -21.57
C ALA A 1029 18.22 61.34 -21.75
N ARG A 1030 16.96 61.33 -22.19
CA ARG A 1030 16.06 62.48 -22.29
C ARG A 1030 15.59 62.92 -20.89
N GLU A 1031 15.26 61.97 -20.02
CA GLU A 1031 14.95 62.24 -18.61
C GLU A 1031 16.17 62.65 -17.80
N GLU A 1032 17.37 62.11 -18.04
CA GLU A 1032 18.61 62.66 -17.46
C GLU A 1032 18.79 64.14 -17.84
N LEU A 1033 18.57 64.47 -19.11
CA LEU A 1033 18.66 65.83 -19.64
C LEU A 1033 17.57 66.75 -19.02
N PHE A 1034 16.35 66.25 -18.78
CA PHE A 1034 15.32 66.99 -18.05
C PHE A 1034 15.60 67.14 -16.56
N ALA A 1035 16.22 66.15 -15.90
CA ALA A 1035 16.65 66.27 -14.50
C ALA A 1035 17.76 67.34 -14.34
N LEU A 1036 18.65 67.45 -15.33
CA LEU A 1036 19.70 68.47 -15.38
C LEU A 1036 19.20 69.86 -15.80
N PHE A 1037 18.16 69.93 -16.64
CA PHE A 1037 17.55 71.17 -17.14
C PHE A 1037 16.00 71.12 -17.13
N PRO A 1038 15.34 71.21 -15.95
CA PRO A 1038 13.89 70.98 -15.80
C PRO A 1038 12.99 71.90 -16.63
N GLU A 1039 13.48 73.08 -17.02
CA GLU A 1039 12.80 73.98 -17.95
C GLU A 1039 12.48 73.35 -19.32
N LEU A 1040 13.32 72.42 -19.80
CA LEU A 1040 13.21 71.85 -21.15
C LEU A 1040 12.02 70.90 -21.29
N ARG A 1041 11.59 70.23 -20.22
CA ARG A 1041 10.39 69.35 -20.18
C ARG A 1041 9.06 70.11 -20.39
N SER A 1042 9.10 71.44 -20.46
CA SER A 1042 7.92 72.29 -20.71
C SER A 1042 8.12 73.42 -21.71
N MET A 1043 9.37 73.81 -21.99
CA MET A 1043 9.75 74.83 -22.96
C MET A 1043 11.17 74.55 -23.53
N PRO A 1044 11.34 73.62 -24.49
CA PRO A 1044 12.67 73.24 -25.02
C PRO A 1044 13.49 74.42 -25.56
N ASP A 1045 12.81 75.44 -26.12
CA ASP A 1045 13.40 76.72 -26.56
C ASP A 1045 14.19 77.48 -25.46
N GLN A 1046 14.04 77.14 -24.17
CA GLN A 1046 14.75 77.83 -23.07
C GLN A 1046 16.28 77.62 -23.05
N HIS A 1047 16.81 76.61 -23.76
CA HIS A 1047 18.28 76.47 -23.95
C HIS A 1047 18.90 77.66 -24.71
N GLY A 1048 18.06 78.46 -25.38
CA GLY A 1048 18.41 79.73 -26.00
C GLY A 1048 18.69 79.62 -27.49
N SER A 1049 18.92 80.77 -28.12
CA SER A 1049 19.24 80.83 -29.55
C SER A 1049 20.61 80.25 -29.87
N THR A 1050 20.75 79.65 -31.06
CA THR A 1050 21.99 79.05 -31.56
C THR A 1050 23.17 80.04 -31.55
N ALA A 1051 24.37 79.56 -31.24
CA ALA A 1051 25.57 80.41 -31.09
C ALA A 1051 25.91 81.23 -32.35
N ARG A 1052 25.52 80.74 -33.55
CA ARG A 1052 25.54 81.46 -34.82
C ARG A 1052 24.26 81.18 -35.62
N GLN A 1053 24.04 81.93 -36.69
CA GLN A 1053 22.94 81.71 -37.62
C GLN A 1053 23.15 80.40 -38.39
N CYS A 1054 22.22 79.44 -38.23
CA CYS A 1054 22.19 78.20 -39.01
C CYS A 1054 21.57 78.45 -40.39
N LEU A 1055 22.20 77.91 -41.44
CA LEU A 1055 21.78 78.08 -42.83
C LEU A 1055 21.11 76.82 -43.41
N LYS A 1056 20.10 77.01 -44.26
CA LYS A 1056 19.42 75.94 -45.00
C LYS A 1056 20.26 75.47 -46.20
N ALA A 1057 20.03 74.26 -46.69
CA ALA A 1057 20.75 73.66 -47.82
C ALA A 1057 21.04 74.63 -48.99
N HIS A 1058 20.01 75.33 -49.48
CA HIS A 1058 20.12 76.25 -50.62
C HIS A 1058 20.85 77.57 -50.29
N GLU A 1059 20.98 77.92 -49.01
CA GLU A 1059 21.75 79.07 -48.52
C GLU A 1059 23.24 78.70 -48.38
N VAL A 1060 23.53 77.50 -47.87
CA VAL A 1060 24.89 76.93 -47.79
C VAL A 1060 25.51 76.83 -49.19
N GLN A 1061 24.74 76.40 -50.20
CA GLN A 1061 25.19 76.35 -51.60
C GLN A 1061 25.69 77.71 -52.13
N LEU A 1062 25.21 78.85 -51.61
CA LEU A 1062 25.71 80.18 -52.02
C LEU A 1062 27.10 80.52 -51.43
N LEU A 1063 27.55 79.78 -50.41
CA LEU A 1063 28.87 79.94 -49.79
C LEU A 1063 29.93 79.03 -50.41
N VAL A 1064 29.55 77.82 -50.84
CA VAL A 1064 30.48 76.79 -51.35
C VAL A 1064 30.68 76.81 -52.88
N ALA A 1065 29.82 77.50 -53.63
CA ALA A 1065 29.93 77.71 -55.10
C ALA A 1065 30.93 78.81 -55.53
#